data_AF-A0A9E5KC14-F1
#
_entry.id   AF-A0A9E5KC14-F1
#
_cell.length_a   1.000
_cell.length_b   1.000
_cell.length_c   1.000
_cell.angle_alpha   90.00
_cell.angle_beta   90.00
_cell.angle_gamma   90.00
#
_symmetry.space_group_name_H-M   'P 1'
#
loop_
_entity.id
_entity.type
_entity.pdbx_description
1 polymer ?
#
loop_
_entity_poly.entity_id
_entity_poly.type
_entity_poly.pdbx_seq_one_letter_code
_entity_poly.pdbx_strand_id
1 'polypeptide(L)'
;MILLSLACLTLVLALAAFFRWRRRAHFEVHPQWRSILLDQGLLDLNVILKISGVTVSGHALRHVRRILLDQRTGQRAYLKVEERVRLKDRFRAWRAGLGFASLSMREARLLRMLENEDLPGPGWVAFGSDTSGRAFLIIPETPAIELGVFLAEDFDIWRRRRAAIRLGRALARMHAAGFNHPDLYAKHVLVNPETGDSTLLDWQRSRRSPVVSFEARLRDLATLHATVSASLSDDTLRRTLLRAYLRESRRRAGCLWGGFFRQCREAYDPGDFTREERHWLRHPDLERVAADRIRQITEQLLGKRHVREKRQAPAHPAGLDWIALPDGDIIVSSSWPSESLSPGSPHRQCLTQALNRQSAAAVSVMEPLKLDRNHQALLSARIMPASKAGWIRTSPWRSTERQTANLWFRLHKHAVPGPKVLAVGRQVLLDGREASFIILEPRPVEAALEDWLVTNAASSMMRHMILAQAGTILARLHAAGCALSREPYPLAVSLSSGEPEVVVQPWGVRPPTRFLPATERADLVALGRRLREYSVEPDELDWIQGGYFDEMSHIRARHDRIGMHGPEGGWFMAHQDISPAPAATFQAVGSGRASFWRRWFKGIWHGVQSSDWIRRAGKDWHETIMDKDLPDRYHTKQGRSIARWTLPDPRGGKDLVVYVKRHHVLPRWQGILACLLPRGKWSPALQEWQHLDWARRQGVPVPSAVAAAEYLEPCGKLSSCLVIEELTGMLPAHEAIPLASRTLNIKKFRQMKRGLAAEMARLSRLLHDRSCFHKDLYLCHFYIREDDIAHPPEDWRGRVAMIDLHRLGRHPLTAALWQLKDLAQLAYSSEVEGVEPRDRVAFWRAYRQPGTSTWWSRWLLHMVLVKWRRYRAHNFKHRAANAVKSSVAQDKQAA
;
A
#
# COMPACT_ATOMS: atom_id res chain seq x y z
N MET A 1 10.86 -12.06 30.94
CA MET A 1 9.53 -11.90 30.29
C MET A 1 8.62 -11.01 31.13
N ILE A 2 7.91 -11.55 32.14
CA ILE A 2 6.83 -10.85 32.87
C ILE A 2 7.24 -9.45 33.39
N LEU A 3 8.39 -9.31 34.07
CA LEU A 3 8.89 -8.01 34.53
C LEU A 3 9.18 -7.00 33.40
N LEU A 4 9.56 -7.48 32.21
CA LEU A 4 9.76 -6.61 31.04
C LEU A 4 8.41 -6.16 30.45
N SER A 5 7.41 -7.03 30.47
CA SER A 5 6.02 -6.69 30.12
C SER A 5 5.45 -5.66 31.09
N LEU A 6 5.68 -5.83 32.40
CA LEU A 6 5.29 -4.88 33.43
C LEU A 6 6.01 -3.53 33.28
N ALA A 7 7.33 -3.51 33.07
CA ALA A 7 8.08 -2.27 32.84
C ALA A 7 7.65 -1.54 31.56
N CYS A 8 7.36 -2.28 30.48
CA CYS A 8 6.84 -1.70 29.24
C CYS A 8 5.40 -1.19 29.43
N LEU A 9 4.56 -1.93 30.17
CA LEU A 9 3.20 -1.52 30.51
C LEU A 9 3.18 -0.28 31.40
N THR A 10 4.01 -0.20 32.45
CA THR A 10 4.11 1.00 33.30
C THR A 10 4.70 2.19 32.55
N LEU A 11 5.68 2.00 31.65
CA LEU A 11 6.16 3.08 30.78
C LEU A 11 5.07 3.56 29.80
N VAL A 12 4.30 2.65 29.21
CA VAL A 12 3.16 2.98 28.35
C VAL A 12 2.03 3.66 29.12
N LEU A 13 1.75 3.24 30.37
CA LEU A 13 0.78 3.88 31.25
C LEU A 13 1.24 5.26 31.73
N ALA A 14 2.52 5.43 32.07
CA ALA A 14 3.11 6.71 32.45
C ALA A 14 3.12 7.69 31.28
N LEU A 15 3.52 7.25 30.07
CA LEU A 15 3.39 8.04 28.85
C LEU A 15 1.91 8.36 28.55
N ALA A 16 1.00 7.39 28.67
CA ALA A 16 -0.42 7.62 28.47
C ALA A 16 -1.00 8.61 29.50
N ALA A 17 -0.56 8.58 30.76
CA ALA A 17 -0.93 9.51 31.80
C ALA A 17 -0.38 10.92 31.53
N PHE A 18 0.89 11.05 31.15
CA PHE A 18 1.52 12.31 30.74
C PHE A 18 0.81 12.94 29.52
N PHE A 19 0.46 12.12 28.52
CA PHE A 19 -0.37 12.52 27.37
C PHE A 19 -1.88 12.64 27.68
N ARG A 20 -2.34 12.26 28.88
CA ARG A 20 -3.70 12.53 29.39
C ARG A 20 -3.73 13.86 30.14
N TRP A 21 -2.69 14.14 30.93
CA TRP A 21 -2.47 15.37 31.69
C TRP A 21 -2.31 16.59 30.79
N ARG A 22 -1.60 16.47 29.66
CA ARG A 22 -1.37 17.59 28.72
C ARG A 22 -2.51 17.86 27.72
N ARG A 23 -3.72 17.33 27.94
CA ARG A 23 -4.89 17.54 27.07
C ARG A 23 -5.62 18.84 27.40
N ARG A 24 -5.09 19.99 26.95
CA ARG A 24 -5.91 21.21 26.86
C ARG A 24 -6.95 21.04 25.75
N ALA A 25 -8.16 21.52 25.98
CA ALA A 25 -9.13 21.73 24.91
C ALA A 25 -8.59 22.79 23.94
N HIS A 26 -8.99 22.70 22.68
CA HIS A 26 -8.59 23.62 21.61
C HIS A 26 -9.78 23.81 20.69
N PHE A 27 -10.12 25.06 20.41
CA PHE A 27 -11.19 25.47 19.53
C PHE A 27 -10.69 26.68 18.74
N GLU A 28 -10.87 26.65 17.42
CA GLU A 28 -10.44 27.70 16.51
C GLU A 28 -11.56 27.95 15.50
N VAL A 29 -11.89 29.22 15.27
CA VAL A 29 -12.98 29.70 14.42
C VAL A 29 -12.38 30.61 13.36
N HIS A 30 -12.76 30.42 12.10
CA HIS A 30 -12.32 31.27 11.00
C HIS A 30 -12.96 32.66 11.12
N PRO A 31 -12.21 33.78 11.00
CA PRO A 31 -12.71 35.11 11.33
C PRO A 31 -14.03 35.50 10.65
N GLN A 32 -14.19 35.17 9.36
CA GLN A 32 -15.40 35.48 8.58
C GLN A 32 -16.68 34.80 9.11
N TRP A 33 -16.55 33.67 9.82
CA TRP A 33 -17.68 32.90 10.33
C TRP A 33 -17.99 33.21 11.81
N ARG A 34 -17.21 34.08 12.46
CA ARG A 34 -17.27 34.28 13.92
C ARG A 34 -18.59 34.92 14.39
N SER A 35 -19.15 35.86 13.64
CA SER A 35 -20.46 36.46 13.92
C SER A 35 -21.58 35.43 13.77
N ILE A 36 -21.65 34.76 12.62
CA ILE A 36 -22.67 33.74 12.33
C ILE A 36 -22.69 32.64 13.41
N LEU A 37 -21.51 32.16 13.85
CA LEU A 37 -21.44 31.18 14.94
C LEU A 37 -21.79 31.74 16.32
N LEU A 38 -21.56 33.04 16.58
CA LEU A 38 -21.97 33.70 17.82
C LEU A 38 -23.50 33.81 17.88
N ASP A 39 -24.11 34.36 16.83
CA ASP A 39 -25.57 34.60 16.72
C ASP A 39 -26.39 33.31 16.84
N GLN A 40 -25.81 32.18 16.43
CA GLN A 40 -26.43 30.85 16.45
C GLN A 40 -26.03 30.01 17.68
N GLY A 41 -25.28 30.59 18.64
CA GLY A 41 -24.83 29.90 19.87
C GLY A 41 -23.77 28.81 19.64
N LEU A 42 -23.22 28.70 18.43
CA LEU A 42 -22.28 27.65 17.99
C LEU A 42 -20.81 27.97 18.33
N LEU A 43 -20.58 28.58 19.51
CA LEU A 43 -19.25 28.78 20.09
C LEU A 43 -18.93 27.83 21.26
N ASP A 44 -19.91 27.09 21.79
CA ASP A 44 -19.60 25.96 22.69
C ASP A 44 -19.32 24.68 21.90
N LEU A 45 -18.15 24.10 22.15
CA LEU A 45 -17.72 22.83 21.60
C LEU A 45 -18.66 21.67 21.99
N ASN A 46 -19.30 21.70 23.15
CA ASN A 46 -20.26 20.66 23.55
C ASN A 46 -21.58 20.76 22.78
N VAL A 47 -22.03 21.98 22.45
CA VAL A 47 -23.13 22.20 21.49
C VAL A 47 -22.73 21.67 20.11
N ILE A 48 -21.57 22.08 19.58
CA ILE A 48 -21.09 21.65 18.24
C ILE A 48 -21.06 20.12 18.11
N LEU A 49 -20.52 19.39 19.09
CA LEU A 49 -20.46 17.92 19.04
C LEU A 49 -21.84 17.24 19.15
N LYS A 50 -22.86 17.95 19.62
CA LYS A 50 -24.25 17.47 19.75
C LYS A 50 -25.16 17.88 18.58
N ILE A 51 -24.75 18.78 17.66
CA ILE A 51 -25.60 19.25 16.55
C ILE A 51 -26.16 18.08 15.74
N SER A 52 -27.50 17.97 15.71
CA SER A 52 -28.24 17.06 14.84
C SER A 52 -28.12 17.47 13.37
N GLY A 53 -28.03 16.50 12.47
CA GLY A 53 -27.92 16.76 11.03
C GLY A 53 -27.79 15.47 10.21
N VAL A 54 -28.00 15.58 8.90
CA VAL A 54 -28.06 14.43 7.99
C VAL A 54 -26.68 13.78 7.87
N THR A 55 -26.51 12.54 8.33
CA THR A 55 -25.19 11.86 8.34
C THR A 55 -24.81 11.31 6.97
N VAL A 56 -24.27 12.17 6.11
CA VAL A 56 -23.87 11.87 4.72
C VAL A 56 -22.80 10.76 4.61
N SER A 57 -21.92 10.60 5.61
CA SER A 57 -20.99 9.45 5.64
C SER A 57 -20.44 9.18 7.03
N GLY A 58 -19.90 7.97 7.26
CA GLY A 58 -19.23 7.67 8.52
C GLY A 58 -18.63 6.28 8.65
N HIS A 59 -17.96 6.11 9.79
CA HIS A 59 -17.33 4.91 10.30
C HIS A 59 -17.49 4.89 11.83
N ALA A 60 -17.24 3.75 12.46
CA ALA A 60 -17.48 3.49 13.89
C ALA A 60 -16.89 4.50 14.91
N LEU A 61 -15.97 5.39 14.52
CA LEU A 61 -15.35 6.42 15.38
C LEU A 61 -15.21 7.80 14.70
N ARG A 62 -15.75 7.99 13.49
CA ARG A 62 -15.70 9.27 12.74
C ARG A 62 -16.91 9.36 11.81
N HIS A 63 -17.67 10.44 11.85
CA HIS A 63 -18.85 10.63 10.99
C HIS A 63 -18.93 12.07 10.47
N VAL A 64 -19.71 12.28 9.41
CA VAL A 64 -19.87 13.55 8.71
C VAL A 64 -21.36 13.87 8.63
N ARG A 65 -21.81 14.90 9.36
CA ARG A 65 -23.17 15.44 9.30
C ARG A 65 -23.21 16.64 8.36
N ARG A 66 -24.21 16.73 7.49
CA ARG A 66 -24.62 17.97 6.83
C ARG A 66 -25.53 18.71 7.83
N ILE A 67 -25.13 19.93 8.18
CA ILE A 67 -25.78 20.77 9.18
C ILE A 67 -26.19 22.11 8.54
N LEU A 68 -27.22 22.73 9.10
CA LEU A 68 -27.57 24.11 8.84
C LEU A 68 -26.74 25.00 9.79
N LEU A 69 -25.98 25.95 9.26
CA LEU A 69 -25.19 26.90 10.07
C LEU A 69 -25.97 28.15 10.42
N ASP A 70 -26.82 28.62 9.51
CA ASP A 70 -27.72 29.74 9.74
C ASP A 70 -29.08 29.43 9.14
N GLN A 71 -30.13 29.61 9.96
CA GLN A 71 -31.51 29.40 9.56
C GLN A 71 -32.05 30.54 8.68
N ARG A 72 -31.48 31.75 8.77
CA ARG A 72 -31.97 32.94 8.05
C ARG A 72 -31.54 32.95 6.59
N THR A 73 -30.25 32.72 6.31
CA THR A 73 -29.69 32.61 4.95
C THR A 73 -29.82 31.20 4.36
N GLY A 74 -30.19 30.20 5.16
CA GLY A 74 -30.22 28.80 4.74
C GLY A 74 -28.84 28.18 4.54
N GLN A 75 -27.75 28.84 4.99
CA GLN A 75 -26.37 28.44 4.75
C GLN A 75 -26.03 27.09 5.42
N ARG A 76 -25.44 26.17 4.65
CA ARG A 76 -25.15 24.78 5.06
C ARG A 76 -23.66 24.50 5.21
N ALA A 77 -23.32 23.46 5.96
CA ALA A 77 -21.95 22.97 6.17
C ALA A 77 -21.87 21.47 6.48
N TYR A 78 -20.66 20.94 6.42
CA TYR A 78 -20.29 19.56 6.76
C TYR A 78 -19.48 19.51 8.05
N LEU A 79 -20.08 19.00 9.12
CA LEU A 79 -19.48 18.76 10.43
C LEU A 79 -18.85 17.35 10.48
N LYS A 80 -17.52 17.28 10.48
CA LYS A 80 -16.69 16.06 10.51
C LYS A 80 -16.24 15.70 11.94
N VAL A 81 -17.09 15.01 12.70
CA VAL A 81 -16.83 14.57 14.09
C VAL A 81 -15.93 13.31 14.12
N GLU A 82 -14.99 13.26 15.06
CA GLU A 82 -14.14 12.09 15.39
C GLU A 82 -14.30 11.77 16.89
N GLU A 83 -15.07 10.74 17.21
CA GLU A 83 -15.50 10.38 18.58
C GLU A 83 -14.39 9.79 19.45
N ARG A 84 -13.38 9.15 18.84
CA ARG A 84 -12.22 8.63 19.58
C ARG A 84 -10.98 8.59 18.71
N VAL A 85 -10.17 9.63 18.84
CA VAL A 85 -8.92 9.78 18.10
C VAL A 85 -7.93 8.68 18.48
N ARG A 86 -7.56 7.84 17.51
CA ARG A 86 -6.66 6.69 17.71
C ARG A 86 -5.20 7.13 17.86
N LEU A 87 -4.47 6.49 18.78
CA LEU A 87 -3.03 6.73 18.99
C LEU A 87 -2.19 6.58 17.71
N LYS A 88 -2.52 5.59 16.86
CA LYS A 88 -1.88 5.35 15.56
C LYS A 88 -1.97 6.55 14.62
N ASP A 89 -3.10 7.25 14.64
CA ASP A 89 -3.39 8.34 13.73
C ASP A 89 -2.80 9.66 14.27
N ARG A 90 -2.78 9.86 15.61
CA ARG A 90 -1.97 10.92 16.26
C ARG A 90 -0.46 10.78 15.97
N PHE A 91 0.07 9.56 16.03
CA PHE A 91 1.47 9.29 15.69
C PHE A 91 1.77 9.52 14.20
N ARG A 92 0.80 9.25 13.30
CA ARG A 92 0.92 9.61 11.87
C ARG A 92 0.95 11.13 11.68
N ALA A 93 0.15 11.88 12.44
CA ALA A 93 0.15 13.35 12.38
C ALA A 93 1.50 13.92 12.85
N TRP A 94 2.05 13.41 13.97
CA TRP A 94 3.35 13.84 14.50
C TRP A 94 4.49 13.55 13.53
N ARG A 95 4.52 12.35 12.92
CA ARG A 95 5.47 11.97 11.85
C ARG A 95 5.30 12.73 10.52
N ALA A 96 4.45 13.76 10.49
CA ALA A 96 4.28 14.66 9.35
C ALA A 96 4.30 16.14 9.78
N GLY A 97 4.93 16.48 10.90
CA GLY A 97 5.11 17.85 11.41
C GLY A 97 3.90 18.47 12.12
N LEU A 98 2.71 17.89 12.01
CA LEU A 98 1.45 18.51 12.48
C LEU A 98 1.11 18.21 13.97
N GLY A 99 2.07 17.70 14.74
CA GLY A 99 1.91 17.34 16.16
C GLY A 99 1.02 16.11 16.40
N PHE A 100 0.71 15.80 17.66
CA PHE A 100 -0.12 14.65 18.07
C PHE A 100 -1.65 14.87 17.83
N ALA A 101 -1.98 15.48 16.70
CA ALA A 101 -3.32 15.92 16.31
C ALA A 101 -4.29 14.77 15.91
N SER A 102 -5.58 15.07 15.90
CA SER A 102 -6.63 14.19 15.34
C SER A 102 -6.65 14.20 13.81
N LEU A 103 -7.49 13.36 13.17
CA LEU A 103 -7.67 13.42 11.72
C LEU A 103 -8.39 14.72 11.34
N SER A 104 -9.44 15.12 12.06
CA SER A 104 -10.14 16.39 11.78
C SER A 104 -9.25 17.62 12.05
N MET A 105 -8.43 17.67 13.10
CA MET A 105 -7.46 18.76 13.32
C MET A 105 -6.33 18.76 12.28
N ARG A 106 -5.87 17.58 11.83
CA ARG A 106 -4.89 17.45 10.76
C ARG A 106 -5.42 18.02 9.45
N GLU A 107 -6.65 17.64 9.11
CA GLU A 107 -7.35 18.09 7.91
C GLU A 107 -7.57 19.61 7.97
N ALA A 108 -8.09 20.13 9.08
CA ALA A 108 -8.32 21.56 9.29
C ALA A 108 -7.05 22.42 9.14
N ARG A 109 -5.93 21.99 9.73
CA ARG A 109 -4.64 22.69 9.60
C ARG A 109 -4.12 22.67 8.17
N LEU A 110 -4.38 21.62 7.40
CA LEU A 110 -4.05 21.60 5.97
C LEU A 110 -4.97 22.55 5.19
N LEU A 111 -6.28 22.61 5.47
CA LEU A 111 -7.20 23.57 4.83
C LEU A 111 -6.75 25.02 5.06
N ARG A 112 -6.45 25.40 6.31
CA ARG A 112 -5.94 26.74 6.64
C ARG A 112 -4.61 27.07 5.94
N MET A 113 -3.74 26.08 5.73
CA MET A 113 -2.49 26.28 4.96
C MET A 113 -2.71 26.38 3.45
N LEU A 114 -3.80 25.81 2.90
CA LEU A 114 -4.17 25.94 1.49
C LEU A 114 -4.82 27.29 1.21
N GLU A 115 -5.71 27.72 2.11
CA GLU A 115 -6.39 29.02 2.10
C GLU A 115 -5.38 30.19 2.15
N ASN A 116 -4.40 30.11 3.04
CA ASN A 116 -3.26 31.06 3.12
C ASN A 116 -2.42 31.16 1.82
N GLU A 117 -2.59 30.25 0.86
CA GLU A 117 -1.72 30.12 -0.33
C GLU A 117 -2.51 30.14 -1.68
N ASP A 118 -3.80 30.50 -1.67
CA ASP A 118 -4.72 30.41 -2.82
C ASP A 118 -4.69 29.01 -3.50
N LEU A 119 -4.76 27.95 -2.69
CA LEU A 119 -4.71 26.57 -3.16
C LEU A 119 -6.10 25.89 -3.09
N PRO A 120 -6.38 24.93 -3.99
CA PRO A 120 -7.71 24.37 -4.21
C PRO A 120 -8.17 23.40 -3.11
N GLY A 121 -8.35 23.88 -1.89
CA GLY A 121 -9.07 23.19 -0.81
C GLY A 121 -10.44 23.84 -0.56
N PRO A 122 -11.39 23.16 0.09
CA PRO A 122 -12.56 23.83 0.63
C PRO A 122 -12.14 24.73 1.80
N GLY A 123 -12.86 25.84 2.00
CA GLY A 123 -12.68 26.68 3.19
C GLY A 123 -12.99 25.92 4.49
N TRP A 124 -12.77 26.57 5.62
CA TRP A 124 -13.10 26.01 6.94
C TRP A 124 -13.85 27.05 7.78
N VAL A 125 -14.74 26.57 8.64
CA VAL A 125 -15.62 27.40 9.47
C VAL A 125 -15.09 27.42 10.91
N ALA A 126 -14.91 26.24 11.49
CA ALA A 126 -14.31 26.05 12.81
C ALA A 126 -13.78 24.63 12.97
N PHE A 127 -12.82 24.42 13.87
CA PHE A 127 -12.34 23.08 14.26
C PHE A 127 -11.90 23.04 15.71
N GLY A 128 -11.80 21.84 16.28
CA GLY A 128 -11.38 21.70 17.67
C GLY A 128 -11.26 20.28 18.20
N SER A 129 -10.92 20.17 19.48
CA SER A 129 -10.87 18.93 20.26
C SER A 129 -11.06 19.19 21.75
N ASP A 130 -11.77 18.30 22.43
CA ASP A 130 -11.99 18.38 23.88
C ASP A 130 -10.93 17.63 24.71
N THR A 131 -11.09 17.70 26.03
CA THR A 131 -10.25 16.97 27.00
C THR A 131 -10.49 15.46 26.96
N SER A 132 -11.72 15.02 26.63
CA SER A 132 -12.09 13.59 26.52
C SER A 132 -11.37 12.89 25.36
N GLY A 133 -11.00 13.64 24.33
CA GLY A 133 -10.26 13.20 23.16
C GLY A 133 -11.11 13.02 21.90
N ARG A 134 -12.31 13.63 21.86
CA ARG A 134 -13.10 13.87 20.65
C ARG A 134 -12.51 15.04 19.86
N ALA A 135 -12.81 15.12 18.56
CA ALA A 135 -12.42 16.26 17.72
C ALA A 135 -13.44 16.51 16.61
N PHE A 136 -13.44 17.71 16.02
CA PHE A 136 -14.30 18.05 14.90
C PHE A 136 -13.63 19.03 13.93
N LEU A 137 -14.24 19.18 12.75
CA LEU A 137 -13.96 20.19 11.73
C LEU A 137 -15.27 20.48 10.99
N ILE A 138 -15.65 21.76 10.88
CA ILE A 138 -16.77 22.25 10.06
C ILE A 138 -16.20 22.85 8.78
N ILE A 139 -16.73 22.40 7.64
CA ILE A 139 -16.38 22.86 6.28
C ILE A 139 -17.67 23.42 5.65
N PRO A 140 -17.69 24.60 5.03
CA PRO A 140 -18.91 25.14 4.42
C PRO A 140 -19.34 24.26 3.23
N GLU A 141 -20.65 24.19 2.96
CA GLU A 141 -21.14 23.58 1.73
C GLU A 141 -20.89 24.51 0.54
N THR A 142 -20.52 23.94 -0.61
CA THR A 142 -20.16 24.66 -1.84
C THR A 142 -21.07 24.23 -2.98
N PRO A 143 -21.49 25.13 -3.89
CA PRO A 143 -22.33 24.81 -5.06
C PRO A 143 -21.53 24.09 -6.18
N ALA A 144 -20.50 23.34 -5.83
CA ALA A 144 -19.62 22.64 -6.75
C ALA A 144 -19.94 21.13 -6.73
N ILE A 145 -20.19 20.55 -7.91
CA ILE A 145 -20.62 19.16 -8.06
C ILE A 145 -19.42 18.22 -8.25
N GLU A 146 -19.60 16.92 -8.02
CA GLU A 146 -18.52 15.95 -8.21
C GLU A 146 -18.03 15.94 -9.67
N LEU A 147 -16.71 15.89 -9.91
CA LEU A 147 -16.11 15.79 -11.24
C LEU A 147 -16.66 14.59 -12.05
N GLY A 148 -17.01 13.48 -11.39
CA GLY A 148 -17.65 12.34 -12.02
C GLY A 148 -19.05 12.63 -12.58
N VAL A 149 -19.80 13.52 -11.91
CA VAL A 149 -21.12 14.01 -12.34
C VAL A 149 -20.97 15.11 -13.38
N PHE A 150 -20.10 16.10 -13.15
CA PHE A 150 -19.80 17.19 -14.11
C PHE A 150 -19.35 16.69 -15.50
N LEU A 151 -18.76 15.51 -15.59
CA LEU A 151 -18.37 14.88 -16.87
C LEU A 151 -19.47 13.98 -17.48
N ALA A 152 -20.52 13.66 -16.73
CA ALA A 152 -21.69 12.92 -17.20
C ALA A 152 -22.81 13.86 -17.68
N GLU A 153 -23.04 14.97 -16.97
CA GLU A 153 -23.95 16.06 -17.35
C GLU A 153 -23.63 16.62 -18.73
N ASP A 154 -24.66 17.01 -19.51
CA ASP A 154 -24.49 17.50 -20.88
C ASP A 154 -24.03 18.98 -20.96
N PHE A 155 -22.90 19.26 -20.32
CA PHE A 155 -22.21 20.52 -20.48
C PHE A 155 -21.40 20.56 -21.78
N ASP A 156 -21.58 21.64 -22.52
CA ASP A 156 -20.80 22.02 -23.70
C ASP A 156 -19.27 21.81 -23.52
N ILE A 157 -18.61 21.47 -24.63
CA ILE A 157 -17.19 21.14 -24.71
C ILE A 157 -16.30 22.28 -24.20
N TRP A 158 -16.69 23.56 -24.34
CA TRP A 158 -15.91 24.67 -23.77
C TRP A 158 -15.97 24.73 -22.25
N ARG A 159 -17.11 24.39 -21.62
CA ARG A 159 -17.21 24.27 -20.15
C ARG A 159 -16.32 23.13 -19.65
N ARG A 160 -16.43 21.95 -20.25
CA ARG A 160 -15.58 20.78 -19.92
C ARG A 160 -14.09 21.11 -20.07
N ARG A 161 -13.70 21.74 -21.19
CA ARG A 161 -12.33 22.18 -21.49
C ARG A 161 -11.82 23.25 -20.52
N ARG A 162 -12.67 24.22 -20.14
CA ARG A 162 -12.36 25.27 -19.13
C ARG A 162 -12.05 24.66 -17.77
N ALA A 163 -12.88 23.72 -17.30
CA ALA A 163 -12.67 23.01 -16.05
C ALA A 163 -11.36 22.18 -16.05
N ALA A 164 -11.09 21.44 -17.13
CA ALA A 164 -9.83 20.70 -17.28
C ALA A 164 -8.58 21.61 -17.23
N ILE A 165 -8.64 22.81 -17.83
CA ILE A 165 -7.56 23.80 -17.76
C ILE A 165 -7.38 24.34 -16.33
N ARG A 166 -8.48 24.72 -15.66
CA ARG A 166 -8.44 25.26 -14.29
C ARG A 166 -7.93 24.21 -13.29
N LEU A 167 -8.45 22.99 -13.33
CA LEU A 167 -7.99 21.86 -12.51
C LEU A 167 -6.49 21.53 -12.77
N GLY A 168 -6.07 21.51 -14.05
CA GLY A 168 -4.67 21.30 -14.41
C GLY A 168 -3.73 22.35 -13.81
N ARG A 169 -4.11 23.64 -13.89
CA ARG A 169 -3.37 24.73 -13.22
C ARG A 169 -3.39 24.58 -11.70
N ALA A 170 -4.54 24.35 -11.09
CA ALA A 170 -4.72 24.27 -9.65
C ALA A 170 -3.87 23.14 -9.02
N LEU A 171 -3.81 21.98 -9.68
CA LEU A 171 -2.92 20.88 -9.29
C LEU A 171 -1.43 21.23 -9.43
N ALA A 172 -1.04 22.02 -10.43
CA ALA A 172 0.33 22.51 -10.57
C ALA A 172 0.71 23.52 -9.48
N ARG A 173 -0.21 24.44 -9.10
CA ARG A 173 -0.02 25.35 -7.94
C ARG A 173 0.18 24.55 -6.65
N MET A 174 -0.70 23.57 -6.39
CA MET A 174 -0.64 22.66 -5.24
C MET A 174 0.71 21.92 -5.15
N HIS A 175 1.16 21.29 -6.25
CA HIS A 175 2.43 20.55 -6.27
C HIS A 175 3.67 21.44 -6.19
N ALA A 176 3.60 22.70 -6.66
CA ALA A 176 4.66 23.68 -6.49
C ALA A 176 4.81 24.11 -5.02
N ALA A 177 3.68 24.40 -4.34
CA ALA A 177 3.64 24.81 -2.93
C ALA A 177 4.01 23.72 -1.90
N GLY A 178 4.50 22.57 -2.37
CA GLY A 178 4.95 21.46 -1.52
C GLY A 178 3.86 20.43 -1.15
N PHE A 179 2.62 20.59 -1.62
CA PHE A 179 1.51 19.69 -1.25
C PHE A 179 1.36 18.50 -2.19
N ASN A 180 1.24 17.29 -1.64
CA ASN A 180 0.91 16.08 -2.40
C ASN A 180 -0.45 15.49 -1.99
N HIS A 181 -1.19 14.91 -2.95
CA HIS A 181 -2.57 14.46 -2.76
C HIS A 181 -2.74 12.96 -3.10
N PRO A 182 -2.29 12.04 -2.22
CA PRO A 182 -2.19 10.60 -2.50
C PRO A 182 -3.54 9.86 -2.60
N ASP A 183 -4.65 10.58 -2.45
CA ASP A 183 -6.03 10.11 -2.60
C ASP A 183 -6.82 11.03 -3.56
N LEU A 184 -6.14 11.60 -4.56
CA LEU A 184 -6.74 12.40 -5.64
C LEU A 184 -7.54 11.50 -6.59
N TYR A 185 -8.73 11.11 -6.14
CA TYR A 185 -9.72 10.40 -6.95
C TYR A 185 -10.69 11.37 -7.59
N ALA A 186 -11.34 11.00 -8.70
CA ALA A 186 -12.35 11.82 -9.36
C ALA A 186 -13.43 12.32 -8.38
N LYS A 187 -13.93 11.42 -7.51
CA LYS A 187 -14.91 11.73 -6.46
C LYS A 187 -14.41 12.63 -5.31
N HIS A 188 -13.15 13.05 -5.34
CA HIS A 188 -12.54 13.99 -4.41
C HIS A 188 -12.18 15.32 -5.11
N VAL A 189 -12.67 15.52 -6.34
CA VAL A 189 -12.62 16.81 -7.04
C VAL A 189 -14.05 17.28 -7.20
N LEU A 190 -14.39 18.43 -6.63
CA LEU A 190 -15.60 19.17 -6.98
C LEU A 190 -15.27 20.19 -8.07
N VAL A 191 -16.24 20.49 -8.94
CA VAL A 191 -16.14 21.50 -10.00
C VAL A 191 -17.34 22.45 -9.90
N ASN A 192 -17.10 23.75 -9.88
CA ASN A 192 -18.16 24.75 -10.06
C ASN A 192 -18.62 24.73 -11.54
N PRO A 193 -19.91 24.50 -11.86
CA PRO A 193 -20.38 24.35 -13.24
C PRO A 193 -20.26 25.61 -14.14
N GLU A 194 -20.22 26.79 -13.53
CA GLU A 194 -20.23 28.10 -14.22
C GLU A 194 -18.81 28.57 -14.51
N THR A 195 -17.97 28.60 -13.46
CA THR A 195 -16.59 29.06 -13.55
C THR A 195 -15.66 27.97 -14.07
N GLY A 196 -15.92 26.71 -13.72
CA GLY A 196 -15.01 25.57 -13.92
C GLY A 196 -13.90 25.47 -12.87
N ASP A 197 -13.97 26.21 -11.76
CA ASP A 197 -12.99 26.10 -10.67
C ASP A 197 -13.13 24.78 -9.91
N SER A 198 -11.99 24.28 -9.41
CA SER A 198 -11.90 22.96 -8.80
C SER A 198 -11.56 23.02 -7.30
N THR A 199 -12.36 22.35 -6.48
CA THR A 199 -12.14 22.22 -5.02
C THR A 199 -11.78 20.77 -4.69
N LEU A 200 -10.57 20.53 -4.17
CA LEU A 200 -10.09 19.19 -3.84
C LEU A 200 -10.48 18.80 -2.42
N LEU A 201 -10.92 17.56 -2.21
CA LEU A 201 -11.40 17.01 -0.95
C LEU A 201 -10.50 15.88 -0.41
N ASP A 202 -10.72 15.50 0.86
CA ASP A 202 -10.07 14.37 1.55
C ASP A 202 -8.58 14.56 1.89
N TRP A 203 -8.19 15.79 2.25
CA TRP A 203 -6.83 16.17 2.66
C TRP A 203 -6.26 15.41 3.88
N GLN A 204 -7.03 14.57 4.57
CA GLN A 204 -6.62 13.80 5.75
C GLN A 204 -5.31 13.00 5.59
N ARG A 205 -4.96 12.57 4.36
CA ARG A 205 -3.75 11.79 4.06
C ARG A 205 -2.66 12.57 3.30
N SER A 206 -3.00 13.72 2.74
CA SER A 206 -2.10 14.66 2.07
C SER A 206 -1.01 15.18 3.00
N ARG A 207 0.09 15.68 2.45
CA ARG A 207 1.21 16.26 3.21
C ARG A 207 1.76 17.48 2.49
N ARG A 208 2.25 18.46 3.26
CA ARG A 208 3.26 19.40 2.78
C ARG A 208 4.65 18.81 2.99
N SER A 209 5.52 18.98 2.01
CA SER A 209 6.95 18.64 2.02
C SER A 209 7.71 19.76 1.32
N PRO A 210 8.99 20.06 1.64
CA PRO A 210 9.72 21.15 0.98
C PRO A 210 9.81 21.03 -0.55
N VAL A 211 9.81 19.80 -1.09
CA VAL A 211 9.69 19.53 -2.53
C VAL A 211 8.78 18.31 -2.73
N VAL A 212 7.82 18.40 -3.66
CA VAL A 212 7.04 17.23 -4.11
C VAL A 212 7.78 16.56 -5.28
N SER A 213 8.40 15.41 -5.03
CA SER A 213 9.14 14.67 -6.07
C SER A 213 8.27 14.41 -7.30
N PHE A 214 8.85 14.54 -8.49
CA PHE A 214 8.16 14.36 -9.78
C PHE A 214 7.36 13.04 -9.90
N GLU A 215 7.90 11.92 -9.42
CA GLU A 215 7.23 10.61 -9.40
C GLU A 215 6.03 10.55 -8.44
N ALA A 216 5.91 11.48 -7.48
CA ALA A 216 4.68 11.70 -6.70
C ALA A 216 3.69 12.58 -7.47
N ARG A 217 4.14 13.69 -8.08
CA ARG A 217 3.31 14.57 -8.93
C ARG A 217 2.56 13.77 -10.01
N LEU A 218 3.28 12.92 -10.76
CA LEU A 218 2.68 12.04 -11.76
C LEU A 218 1.74 10.97 -11.19
N ARG A 219 1.98 10.51 -9.95
CA ARG A 219 1.13 9.50 -9.31
C ARG A 219 -0.22 10.06 -8.89
N ASP A 220 -0.24 11.31 -8.43
CA ASP A 220 -1.50 12.00 -8.11
C ASP A 220 -2.32 12.18 -9.40
N LEU A 221 -1.72 12.70 -10.48
CA LEU A 221 -2.36 12.80 -11.81
C LEU A 221 -2.85 11.44 -12.35
N ALA A 222 -2.04 10.38 -12.24
CA ALA A 222 -2.44 9.03 -12.63
C ALA A 222 -3.53 8.43 -11.73
N THR A 223 -3.65 8.85 -10.47
CA THR A 223 -4.73 8.41 -9.56
C THR A 223 -6.07 9.04 -9.97
N LEU A 224 -6.05 10.30 -10.42
CA LEU A 224 -7.19 10.95 -11.03
C LEU A 224 -7.57 10.26 -12.36
N HIS A 225 -6.62 10.09 -13.27
CA HIS A 225 -6.84 9.43 -14.57
C HIS A 225 -7.35 7.97 -14.44
N ALA A 226 -6.95 7.25 -13.39
CA ALA A 226 -7.40 5.89 -13.09
C ALA A 226 -8.81 5.82 -12.48
N THR A 227 -9.38 6.95 -12.02
CA THR A 227 -10.72 7.01 -11.41
C THR A 227 -11.74 7.83 -12.22
N VAL A 228 -11.35 8.41 -13.36
CA VAL A 228 -12.29 8.89 -14.38
C VAL A 228 -12.50 7.80 -15.43
N SER A 229 -13.75 7.42 -15.71
CA SER A 229 -14.11 6.49 -16.79
C SER A 229 -13.58 6.96 -18.15
N ALA A 230 -13.29 6.02 -19.06
CA ALA A 230 -12.98 6.35 -20.44
C ALA A 230 -14.17 6.98 -21.17
N SER A 231 -15.41 6.59 -20.82
CA SER A 231 -16.64 7.16 -21.40
C SER A 231 -16.91 8.61 -21.00
N LEU A 232 -16.39 9.07 -19.85
CA LEU A 232 -16.61 10.42 -19.31
C LEU A 232 -15.48 11.40 -19.64
N SER A 233 -14.32 10.90 -20.06
CA SER A 233 -13.18 11.75 -20.40
C SER A 233 -12.28 11.04 -21.40
N ASP A 234 -12.25 11.60 -22.61
CA ASP A 234 -11.42 11.20 -23.73
C ASP A 234 -9.93 11.59 -23.54
N ASP A 235 -9.09 11.24 -24.52
CA ASP A 235 -7.67 11.58 -24.47
C ASP A 235 -7.40 13.07 -24.70
N THR A 236 -8.27 13.80 -25.43
CA THR A 236 -8.14 15.25 -25.68
C THR A 236 -8.34 16.06 -24.40
N LEU A 237 -9.34 15.72 -23.59
CA LEU A 237 -9.59 16.39 -22.31
C LEU A 237 -8.50 16.05 -21.28
N ARG A 238 -8.04 14.79 -21.23
CA ARG A 238 -6.90 14.34 -20.41
C ARG A 238 -5.61 15.08 -20.79
N ARG A 239 -5.31 15.22 -22.08
CA ARG A 239 -4.17 16.03 -22.57
C ARG A 239 -4.35 17.51 -22.30
N THR A 240 -5.57 18.04 -22.35
CA THR A 240 -5.83 19.45 -22.03
C THR A 240 -5.50 19.77 -20.57
N LEU A 241 -5.90 18.91 -19.62
CA LEU A 241 -5.50 19.00 -18.21
C LEU A 241 -3.98 18.93 -18.06
N LEU A 242 -3.34 17.94 -18.68
CA LEU A 242 -1.88 17.77 -18.62
C LEU A 242 -1.13 18.96 -19.22
N ARG A 243 -1.59 19.53 -20.34
CA ARG A 243 -1.05 20.74 -20.97
C ARG A 243 -1.12 21.94 -20.03
N ALA A 244 -2.26 22.15 -19.37
CA ALA A 244 -2.44 23.23 -18.41
C ALA A 244 -1.51 23.05 -17.19
N TYR A 245 -1.43 21.83 -16.67
CA TYR A 245 -0.53 21.45 -15.56
C TYR A 245 0.95 21.71 -15.89
N LEU A 246 1.41 21.23 -17.06
CA LEU A 246 2.81 21.39 -17.48
C LEU A 246 3.16 22.84 -17.82
N ARG A 247 2.23 23.62 -18.37
CA ARG A 247 2.41 25.06 -18.63
C ARG A 247 2.53 25.88 -17.34
N GLU A 248 1.68 25.65 -16.35
CA GLU A 248 1.78 26.33 -15.05
C GLU A 248 3.04 25.88 -14.27
N SER A 249 3.39 24.59 -14.34
CA SER A 249 4.66 24.08 -13.79
C SER A 249 5.88 24.75 -14.44
N ARG A 250 5.87 24.93 -15.78
CA ARG A 250 6.90 25.66 -16.53
C ARG A 250 6.97 27.14 -16.12
N ARG A 251 5.83 27.82 -15.98
CA ARG A 251 5.73 29.22 -15.53
C ARG A 251 6.39 29.41 -14.17
N ARG A 252 5.98 28.61 -13.18
CA ARG A 252 6.52 28.67 -11.80
C ARG A 252 8.00 28.27 -11.71
N ALA A 253 8.46 27.33 -12.52
CA ALA A 253 9.87 26.94 -12.57
C ALA A 253 10.80 27.92 -13.33
N GLY A 254 10.31 29.08 -13.80
CA GLY A 254 11.11 30.01 -14.60
C GLY A 254 11.56 29.43 -15.95
N CYS A 255 10.72 28.59 -16.56
CA CYS A 255 11.04 27.81 -17.76
C CYS A 255 10.02 28.11 -18.88
N LEU A 256 10.00 29.36 -19.34
CA LEU A 256 9.19 29.82 -20.47
C LEU A 256 9.73 29.31 -21.82
N TRP A 257 8.87 29.30 -22.82
CA TRP A 257 9.25 29.08 -24.23
C TRP A 257 9.88 30.35 -24.82
N GLY A 258 10.83 30.19 -25.74
CA GLY A 258 11.32 31.30 -26.58
C GLY A 258 12.32 32.26 -25.94
N GLY A 259 13.02 31.88 -24.86
CA GLY A 259 14.18 32.62 -24.33
C GLY A 259 13.90 33.92 -23.55
N PHE A 260 12.77 34.58 -23.78
CA PHE A 260 12.43 35.84 -23.10
C PHE A 260 12.10 35.64 -21.61
N PHE A 261 12.96 36.20 -20.75
CA PHE A 261 12.63 36.42 -19.34
C PHE A 261 11.59 37.53 -19.21
N ARG A 262 10.33 37.18 -18.91
CA ARG A 262 9.36 38.14 -18.38
C ARG A 262 9.31 38.01 -16.86
N GLN A 263 9.77 39.04 -16.17
CA GLN A 263 9.78 39.11 -14.71
C GLN A 263 8.34 38.98 -14.17
N CYS A 264 8.09 37.99 -13.31
CA CYS A 264 6.81 37.89 -12.61
C CYS A 264 6.69 39.06 -11.62
N ARG A 265 5.56 39.78 -11.66
CA ARG A 265 5.21 40.79 -10.65
C ARG A 265 4.71 40.17 -9.33
N GLU A 266 4.44 38.87 -9.33
CA GLU A 266 4.25 38.06 -8.12
C GLU A 266 5.63 37.79 -7.49
N ALA A 267 5.86 38.22 -6.24
CA ALA A 267 7.10 37.96 -5.53
C ALA A 267 7.24 36.47 -5.20
N TYR A 268 8.11 35.77 -5.92
CA TYR A 268 8.31 34.33 -5.80
C TYR A 268 9.80 33.98 -5.69
N ASP A 269 10.19 33.34 -4.60
CA ASP A 269 11.49 32.70 -4.46
C ASP A 269 11.54 31.45 -5.36
N PRO A 270 12.48 31.36 -6.33
CA PRO A 270 12.59 30.20 -7.21
C PRO A 270 13.06 28.90 -6.51
N GLY A 271 13.28 28.89 -5.20
CA GLY A 271 13.83 27.79 -4.41
C GLY A 271 13.13 26.42 -4.54
N ASP A 272 11.81 26.37 -4.72
CA ASP A 272 11.04 25.10 -4.66
C ASP A 272 11.36 24.08 -5.77
N PHE A 273 11.86 24.54 -6.92
CA PHE A 273 12.14 23.69 -8.07
C PHE A 273 13.62 23.35 -8.18
N THR A 274 13.94 22.06 -7.97
CA THR A 274 15.32 21.55 -8.09
C THR A 274 15.88 21.73 -9.50
N ARG A 275 17.23 21.81 -9.63
CA ARG A 275 17.91 21.92 -10.93
C ARG A 275 17.52 20.79 -11.89
N GLU A 276 17.28 19.59 -11.37
CA GLU A 276 16.85 18.41 -12.13
C GLU A 276 15.41 18.54 -12.62
N GLU A 277 14.48 19.08 -11.81
CA GLU A 277 13.10 19.38 -12.24
C GLU A 277 13.04 20.51 -13.26
N ARG A 278 13.83 21.59 -13.10
CA ARG A 278 13.91 22.68 -14.09
C ARG A 278 14.47 22.19 -15.42
N HIS A 279 15.48 21.31 -15.40
CA HIS A 279 15.98 20.67 -16.61
C HIS A 279 14.92 19.74 -17.24
N TRP A 280 14.25 18.89 -16.45
CA TRP A 280 13.18 18.04 -16.96
C TRP A 280 12.05 18.85 -17.60
N LEU A 281 11.60 19.94 -16.97
CA LEU A 281 10.58 20.84 -17.52
C LEU A 281 11.01 21.52 -18.84
N ARG A 282 12.31 21.59 -19.17
CA ARG A 282 12.80 22.10 -20.46
C ARG A 282 12.86 21.07 -21.57
N HIS A 283 12.58 19.78 -21.30
CA HIS A 283 12.56 18.73 -22.31
C HIS A 283 11.59 19.06 -23.46
N PRO A 284 11.95 18.83 -24.75
CA PRO A 284 11.07 19.12 -25.88
C PRO A 284 9.77 18.32 -25.79
N ASP A 285 9.88 16.98 -25.74
CA ASP A 285 8.74 16.05 -25.65
C ASP A 285 8.03 15.96 -24.29
N LEU A 286 8.07 17.03 -23.48
CA LEU A 286 7.61 17.00 -22.08
C LEU A 286 6.21 16.38 -21.89
N GLU A 287 5.27 16.77 -22.76
CA GLU A 287 3.89 16.29 -22.73
C GLU A 287 3.80 14.79 -23.04
N ARG A 288 4.50 14.32 -24.09
CA ARG A 288 4.53 12.90 -24.50
C ARG A 288 5.09 12.04 -23.38
N VAL A 289 6.28 12.39 -22.88
CA VAL A 289 6.96 11.66 -21.80
C VAL A 289 6.13 11.63 -20.51
N ALA A 290 5.46 12.74 -20.16
CA ALA A 290 4.56 12.78 -19.01
C ALA A 290 3.29 11.93 -19.22
N ALA A 291 2.65 12.03 -20.39
CA ALA A 291 1.43 11.29 -20.72
C ALA A 291 1.66 9.77 -20.70
N ASP A 292 2.73 9.28 -21.34
CA ASP A 292 3.04 7.86 -21.39
C ASP A 292 3.39 7.29 -20.00
N ARG A 293 4.09 8.08 -19.18
CA ARG A 293 4.37 7.71 -17.79
C ARG A 293 3.13 7.72 -16.90
N ILE A 294 2.20 8.67 -17.10
CA ILE A 294 0.89 8.69 -16.44
C ILE A 294 0.07 7.45 -16.85
N ARG A 295 0.06 7.07 -18.14
CA ARG A 295 -0.62 5.87 -18.66
C ARG A 295 -0.09 4.60 -17.97
N GLN A 296 1.23 4.43 -17.94
CA GLN A 296 1.89 3.30 -17.29
C GLN A 296 1.62 3.21 -15.77
N ILE A 297 1.47 4.34 -15.07
CA ILE A 297 1.08 4.34 -13.65
C ILE A 297 -0.42 4.05 -13.51
N THR A 298 -1.26 4.58 -14.41
CA THR A 298 -2.71 4.34 -14.46
C THR A 298 -3.02 2.85 -14.58
N GLU A 299 -2.39 2.13 -15.52
CA GLU A 299 -2.50 0.68 -15.68
C GLU A 299 -2.19 -0.08 -14.37
N GLN A 300 -1.08 0.27 -13.71
CA GLN A 300 -0.67 -0.32 -12.43
C GLN A 300 -1.61 0.02 -11.25
N LEU A 301 -2.41 1.09 -11.36
CA LEU A 301 -3.47 1.41 -10.41
C LEU A 301 -4.76 0.64 -10.74
N LEU A 302 -5.14 0.51 -12.02
CA LEU A 302 -6.31 -0.23 -12.48
C LEU A 302 -6.25 -1.73 -12.16
N GLY A 303 -5.05 -2.32 -12.02
CA GLY A 303 -4.88 -3.67 -11.48
C GLY A 303 -5.48 -3.87 -10.08
N LYS A 304 -5.73 -2.80 -9.30
CA LYS A 304 -6.31 -2.86 -7.96
C LYS A 304 -7.83 -2.72 -8.00
N ARG A 305 -8.55 -3.71 -7.47
CA ARG A 305 -10.03 -3.72 -7.34
C ARG A 305 -10.60 -2.37 -6.83
N HIS A 306 -10.08 -1.86 -5.71
CA HIS A 306 -10.57 -0.61 -5.08
C HIS A 306 -10.29 0.68 -5.89
N VAL A 307 -9.57 0.61 -7.00
CA VAL A 307 -9.43 1.71 -7.96
C VAL A 307 -10.49 1.55 -9.06
N ARG A 308 -10.73 0.33 -9.54
CA ARG A 308 -11.82 0.04 -10.50
C ARG A 308 -13.20 0.38 -9.90
N GLU A 309 -13.44 0.01 -8.65
CA GLU A 309 -14.65 0.40 -7.86
C GLU A 309 -14.81 1.92 -7.65
N LYS A 310 -13.77 2.71 -7.92
CA LYS A 310 -13.78 4.18 -7.91
C LYS A 310 -13.73 4.81 -9.32
N ARG A 311 -13.67 3.99 -10.37
CA ARG A 311 -13.66 4.39 -11.79
C ARG A 311 -15.01 4.17 -12.47
N GLN A 312 -15.76 3.17 -12.00
CA GLN A 312 -17.20 3.11 -12.25
C GLN A 312 -17.80 4.48 -11.93
N ALA A 313 -18.53 5.05 -12.88
CA ALA A 313 -19.22 6.32 -12.69
C ALA A 313 -20.18 6.24 -11.47
N PRO A 314 -20.56 7.38 -10.87
CA PRO A 314 -21.78 7.44 -10.08
C PRO A 314 -22.98 7.19 -11.00
N ALA A 315 -23.25 5.93 -11.32
CA ALA A 315 -24.46 5.50 -12.04
C ALA A 315 -25.67 5.86 -11.20
N HIS A 316 -26.33 6.98 -11.57
CA HIS A 316 -27.02 7.93 -10.67
C HIS A 316 -27.84 7.24 -9.56
N PRO A 317 -27.23 6.97 -8.39
CA PRO A 317 -27.86 6.13 -7.38
C PRO A 317 -28.51 7.03 -6.37
N ALA A 318 -29.82 7.21 -6.53
CA ALA A 318 -30.76 7.90 -5.65
C ALA A 318 -30.21 8.13 -4.23
N GLY A 319 -29.89 9.39 -3.92
CA GLY A 319 -29.03 9.80 -2.82
C GLY A 319 -29.41 9.16 -1.48
N LEU A 320 -28.41 8.70 -0.72
CA LEU A 320 -28.64 8.06 0.58
C LEU A 320 -28.64 9.08 1.70
N ASP A 321 -29.82 9.62 2.01
CA ASP A 321 -30.01 10.57 3.11
C ASP A 321 -30.21 9.84 4.44
N TRP A 322 -29.39 10.19 5.43
CA TRP A 322 -29.51 9.69 6.80
C TRP A 322 -30.37 10.64 7.63
N ILE A 323 -31.60 10.24 7.86
CA ILE A 323 -32.58 10.89 8.72
C ILE A 323 -32.31 10.43 10.16
N ALA A 324 -31.82 11.33 11.00
CA ALA A 324 -31.72 11.11 12.45
C ALA A 324 -33.08 11.40 13.09
N LEU A 325 -33.52 10.55 14.03
CA LEU A 325 -34.86 10.58 14.61
C LEU A 325 -34.81 10.49 16.16
N PRO A 326 -35.88 10.87 16.88
CA PRO A 326 -35.87 10.85 18.35
C PRO A 326 -35.65 9.45 18.96
N ASP A 327 -36.14 8.42 18.25
CA ASP A 327 -36.13 7.01 18.65
C ASP A 327 -35.13 6.14 17.86
N GLY A 328 -34.33 6.73 16.96
CA GLY A 328 -33.48 5.94 16.07
C GLY A 328 -32.78 6.72 14.95
N ASP A 329 -32.33 5.98 13.94
CA ASP A 329 -31.54 6.49 12.81
C ASP A 329 -31.93 5.70 11.54
N ILE A 330 -32.25 6.37 10.43
CA ILE A 330 -32.64 5.71 9.18
C ILE A 330 -31.89 6.33 7.99
N ILE A 331 -31.26 5.50 7.17
CA ILE A 331 -30.92 5.87 5.79
C ILE A 331 -32.11 5.56 4.90
N VAL A 332 -32.53 6.49 4.04
CA VAL A 332 -33.41 6.24 2.88
C VAL A 332 -32.64 6.46 1.58
N SER A 333 -32.99 5.77 0.50
CA SER A 333 -32.55 6.13 -0.86
C SER A 333 -33.49 7.18 -1.46
N SER A 334 -33.01 8.14 -2.25
CA SER A 334 -33.86 9.25 -2.76
C SER A 334 -34.93 8.86 -3.79
N SER A 335 -35.11 7.56 -4.04
CA SER A 335 -36.28 6.98 -4.72
C SER A 335 -37.43 6.69 -3.73
N TRP A 336 -37.23 7.03 -2.46
CA TRP A 336 -38.16 6.91 -1.37
C TRP A 336 -38.35 8.29 -0.74
N PRO A 337 -39.59 8.77 -0.53
CA PRO A 337 -39.80 10.06 0.10
C PRO A 337 -39.27 10.05 1.54
N SER A 338 -38.41 11.01 1.89
CA SER A 338 -37.93 11.18 3.26
C SER A 338 -39.08 11.43 4.24
N GLU A 339 -40.08 12.19 3.81
CA GLU A 339 -41.31 12.49 4.52
C GLU A 339 -42.08 11.23 4.92
N SER A 340 -42.07 10.19 4.07
CA SER A 340 -42.77 8.92 4.32
C SER A 340 -42.33 8.19 5.57
N LEU A 341 -41.15 8.47 6.14
CA LEU A 341 -40.66 7.83 7.38
C LEU A 341 -40.52 8.80 8.58
N SER A 342 -41.15 9.98 8.47
CA SER A 342 -41.28 10.95 9.58
C SER A 342 -42.00 10.34 10.80
N PRO A 343 -41.77 10.87 12.02
CA PRO A 343 -42.54 10.49 13.20
C PRO A 343 -44.05 10.61 12.96
N GLY A 344 -44.80 9.56 13.29
CA GLY A 344 -46.25 9.50 13.11
C GLY A 344 -46.76 9.04 11.73
N SER A 345 -45.92 8.93 10.69
CA SER A 345 -46.38 8.55 9.35
C SER A 345 -46.96 7.12 9.28
N PRO A 346 -47.89 6.80 8.35
CA PRO A 346 -48.43 5.45 8.21
C PRO A 346 -47.36 4.37 7.96
N HIS A 347 -46.38 4.65 7.10
CA HIS A 347 -45.26 3.72 6.86
C HIS A 347 -44.39 3.53 8.11
N ARG A 348 -44.21 4.57 8.94
CA ARG A 348 -43.46 4.44 10.20
C ARG A 348 -44.25 3.65 11.23
N GLN A 349 -45.57 3.83 11.31
CA GLN A 349 -46.42 2.99 12.16
C GLN A 349 -46.33 1.52 11.72
N CYS A 350 -46.44 1.23 10.42
CA CYS A 350 -46.33 -0.13 9.88
C CYS A 350 -44.96 -0.76 10.16
N LEU A 351 -43.86 -0.04 9.90
CA LEU A 351 -42.50 -0.47 10.23
C LEU A 351 -42.34 -0.78 11.72
N THR A 352 -42.82 0.11 12.60
CA THR A 352 -42.72 -0.08 14.05
C THR A 352 -43.53 -1.29 14.51
N GLN A 353 -44.72 -1.52 13.95
CA GLN A 353 -45.52 -2.72 14.22
C GLN A 353 -44.81 -4.00 13.76
N ALA A 354 -44.20 -4.00 12.58
CA ALA A 354 -43.43 -5.15 12.08
C ALA A 354 -42.21 -5.45 12.95
N LEU A 355 -41.44 -4.42 13.33
CA LEU A 355 -40.30 -4.57 14.25
C LEU A 355 -40.71 -5.05 15.65
N ASN A 356 -41.89 -4.70 16.14
CA ASN A 356 -42.41 -5.18 17.42
C ASN A 356 -42.84 -6.67 17.38
N ARG A 357 -43.28 -7.19 16.21
CA ARG A 357 -43.62 -8.61 16.02
C ARG A 357 -42.39 -9.52 15.97
N GLN A 358 -41.23 -8.98 15.60
CA GLN A 358 -39.98 -9.73 15.50
C GLN A 358 -39.52 -10.28 16.86
N SER A 359 -39.20 -11.57 16.89
CA SER A 359 -38.67 -12.24 18.07
C SER A 359 -37.22 -11.83 18.36
N ALA A 360 -36.73 -12.10 19.58
CA ALA A 360 -35.37 -11.75 20.00
C ALA A 360 -34.29 -12.72 19.44
N ALA A 361 -34.33 -12.96 18.13
CA ALA A 361 -33.47 -13.93 17.43
C ALA A 361 -32.10 -13.35 17.03
N ALA A 362 -31.10 -14.22 16.93
CA ALA A 362 -29.76 -13.87 16.45
C ALA A 362 -29.64 -13.83 14.91
N VAL A 363 -30.64 -14.35 14.20
CA VAL A 363 -30.76 -14.40 12.74
C VAL A 363 -31.79 -13.37 12.31
N SER A 364 -31.53 -12.67 11.20
CA SER A 364 -32.45 -11.65 10.69
C SER A 364 -33.51 -12.31 9.81
N VAL A 365 -34.80 -12.19 10.14
CA VAL A 365 -35.91 -12.79 9.38
C VAL A 365 -36.31 -11.86 8.23
N MET A 366 -36.71 -12.42 7.08
CA MET A 366 -37.28 -11.67 5.94
C MET A 366 -38.81 -11.74 5.98
N GLU A 367 -39.49 -10.60 6.09
CA GLU A 367 -40.96 -10.52 6.14
C GLU A 367 -41.53 -9.51 5.12
N PRO A 368 -42.70 -9.76 4.51
CA PRO A 368 -43.39 -8.78 3.68
C PRO A 368 -43.85 -7.55 4.48
N LEU A 369 -43.46 -6.37 4.01
CA LEU A 369 -43.87 -5.07 4.54
C LEU A 369 -44.74 -4.38 3.48
N LYS A 370 -46.04 -4.27 3.75
CA LYS A 370 -46.97 -3.45 2.94
C LYS A 370 -46.79 -1.99 3.32
N LEU A 371 -46.65 -1.12 2.33
CA LEU A 371 -46.29 0.29 2.52
C LEU A 371 -47.49 1.18 2.22
N ASP A 372 -48.03 1.01 1.02
CA ASP A 372 -49.32 1.51 0.59
C ASP A 372 -50.10 0.37 -0.11
N ARG A 373 -51.06 0.70 -0.98
CA ARG A 373 -51.86 -0.30 -1.71
C ARG A 373 -51.09 -1.01 -2.83
N ASN A 374 -50.04 -0.39 -3.37
CA ASN A 374 -49.33 -0.83 -4.57
C ASN A 374 -47.88 -1.25 -4.28
N HIS A 375 -47.22 -0.64 -3.28
CA HIS A 375 -45.83 -0.95 -2.94
C HIS A 375 -45.73 -2.03 -1.84
N GLN A 376 -45.14 -3.18 -2.22
CA GLN A 376 -44.69 -4.21 -1.29
C GLN A 376 -43.16 -4.19 -1.20
N ALA A 377 -42.63 -4.27 0.02
CA ALA A 377 -41.22 -4.44 0.28
C ALA A 377 -40.96 -5.66 1.17
N LEU A 378 -39.69 -5.99 1.36
CA LEU A 378 -39.23 -7.00 2.30
C LEU A 378 -38.42 -6.32 3.41
N LEU A 379 -38.87 -6.51 4.64
CA LEU A 379 -38.15 -6.10 5.84
C LEU A 379 -37.21 -7.24 6.26
N SER A 380 -35.93 -6.94 6.43
CA SER A 380 -35.02 -7.77 7.23
C SER A 380 -34.69 -7.07 8.52
N ALA A 381 -34.98 -7.68 9.67
CA ALA A 381 -34.78 -7.08 10.98
C ALA A 381 -34.06 -8.01 11.95
N ARG A 382 -33.35 -7.41 12.91
CA ARG A 382 -32.69 -8.11 14.02
C ARG A 382 -32.87 -7.33 15.31
N ILE A 383 -33.36 -7.99 16.36
CA ILE A 383 -33.67 -7.35 17.63
C ILE A 383 -32.58 -7.65 18.67
N MET A 384 -32.01 -6.61 19.28
CA MET A 384 -31.04 -6.74 20.37
C MET A 384 -31.71 -6.52 21.74
N PRO A 385 -31.42 -7.34 22.77
CA PRO A 385 -31.97 -7.15 24.11
C PRO A 385 -31.33 -5.94 24.80
N ALA A 386 -32.14 -5.18 25.56
CA ALA A 386 -31.78 -3.93 26.21
C ALA A 386 -30.47 -3.98 27.02
N SER A 387 -30.25 -5.07 27.78
CA SER A 387 -29.04 -5.28 28.59
C SER A 387 -27.73 -5.31 27.76
N LYS A 388 -27.79 -5.72 26.48
CA LYS A 388 -26.65 -5.70 25.56
C LYS A 388 -26.52 -4.38 24.80
N ALA A 389 -27.60 -3.60 24.67
CA ALA A 389 -27.58 -2.31 23.95
C ALA A 389 -26.63 -1.29 24.61
N GLY A 390 -26.59 -1.23 25.95
CA GLY A 390 -25.68 -0.34 26.68
C GLY A 390 -24.19 -0.72 26.54
N TRP A 391 -23.85 -1.99 26.78
CA TRP A 391 -22.45 -2.46 26.76
C TRP A 391 -21.88 -2.70 25.35
N ILE A 392 -22.73 -3.06 24.39
CA ILE A 392 -22.33 -3.33 23.01
C ILE A 392 -23.20 -2.53 22.02
N ARG A 393 -23.11 -1.20 22.12
CA ARG A 393 -23.42 -0.29 21.00
C ARG A 393 -22.45 -0.56 19.83
N THR A 394 -22.71 -1.64 19.10
CA THR A 394 -22.13 -1.87 17.78
C THR A 394 -22.51 -0.67 16.92
N SER A 395 -21.56 0.14 16.47
CA SER A 395 -21.90 1.30 15.62
C SER A 395 -22.69 0.83 14.39
N PRO A 396 -23.70 1.56 13.89
CA PRO A 396 -24.50 1.14 12.73
C PRO A 396 -23.66 0.76 11.49
N TRP A 397 -22.47 1.36 11.34
CA TRP A 397 -21.41 0.99 10.38
C TRP A 397 -20.87 -0.46 10.49
N ARG A 398 -21.46 -1.31 11.34
CA ARG A 398 -21.12 -2.73 11.54
C ARG A 398 -22.32 -3.68 11.53
N SER A 399 -23.57 -3.21 11.46
CA SER A 399 -24.71 -4.14 11.47
C SER A 399 -24.71 -5.02 10.21
N THR A 400 -25.32 -6.20 10.31
CA THR A 400 -25.50 -7.13 9.19
C THR A 400 -26.34 -6.49 8.10
N GLU A 401 -27.39 -5.76 8.49
CA GLU A 401 -28.34 -5.13 7.59
C GLU A 401 -27.67 -3.99 6.80
N ARG A 402 -26.76 -3.23 7.44
CA ARG A 402 -25.93 -2.21 6.75
C ARG A 402 -24.88 -2.84 5.83
N GLN A 403 -24.41 -4.05 6.11
CA GLN A 403 -23.54 -4.82 5.22
C GLN A 403 -24.32 -5.35 4.00
N THR A 404 -25.54 -5.86 4.19
CA THR A 404 -26.46 -6.28 3.11
C THR A 404 -26.82 -5.10 2.20
N ALA A 405 -27.11 -3.92 2.76
CA ALA A 405 -27.30 -2.70 1.96
C ALA A 405 -26.05 -2.37 1.10
N ASN A 406 -24.85 -2.41 1.70
CA ASN A 406 -23.59 -2.19 0.97
C ASN A 406 -23.27 -3.27 -0.07
N LEU A 407 -23.79 -4.50 0.09
CA LEU A 407 -23.73 -5.55 -0.91
C LEU A 407 -24.62 -5.17 -2.10
N TRP A 408 -25.90 -4.89 -1.87
CA TRP A 408 -26.85 -4.54 -2.94
C TRP A 408 -26.45 -3.29 -3.74
N PHE A 409 -25.96 -2.22 -3.08
CA PHE A 409 -25.41 -1.05 -3.79
C PHE A 409 -24.15 -1.36 -4.62
N ARG A 410 -23.37 -2.41 -4.27
CA ARG A 410 -22.27 -2.88 -5.13
C ARG A 410 -22.79 -3.66 -6.32
N LEU A 411 -23.77 -4.54 -6.11
CA LEU A 411 -24.36 -5.37 -7.17
C LEU A 411 -25.05 -4.51 -8.25
N HIS A 412 -25.77 -3.46 -7.83
CA HIS A 412 -26.34 -2.46 -8.76
C HIS A 412 -25.28 -1.78 -9.64
N LYS A 413 -24.11 -1.40 -9.07
CA LYS A 413 -22.98 -0.83 -9.84
C LYS A 413 -22.33 -1.79 -10.83
N HIS A 414 -22.65 -3.07 -10.75
CA HIS A 414 -22.22 -4.11 -11.67
C HIS A 414 -23.34 -4.58 -12.61
N ALA A 415 -24.47 -3.85 -12.68
CA ALA A 415 -25.65 -4.21 -13.48
C ALA A 415 -26.20 -5.62 -13.18
N VAL A 416 -26.11 -6.04 -11.92
CA VAL A 416 -26.79 -7.25 -11.42
C VAL A 416 -28.23 -6.85 -11.07
N PRO A 417 -29.26 -7.37 -11.77
CA PRO A 417 -30.66 -7.12 -11.43
C PRO A 417 -31.03 -7.86 -10.15
N GLY A 418 -31.76 -7.19 -9.27
CA GLY A 418 -32.10 -7.70 -7.94
C GLY A 418 -32.71 -6.61 -7.06
N PRO A 419 -32.94 -6.87 -5.77
CA PRO A 419 -33.67 -5.96 -4.90
C PRO A 419 -32.95 -4.64 -4.65
N LYS A 420 -33.70 -3.55 -4.81
CA LYS A 420 -33.26 -2.17 -4.58
C LYS A 420 -33.37 -1.86 -3.08
N VAL A 421 -32.40 -1.13 -2.54
CA VAL A 421 -32.41 -0.75 -1.12
C VAL A 421 -33.26 0.50 -0.93
N LEU A 422 -34.35 0.37 -0.19
CA LEU A 422 -35.27 1.47 0.12
C LEU A 422 -34.82 2.22 1.37
N ALA A 423 -34.58 1.48 2.45
CA ALA A 423 -34.08 2.04 3.70
C ALA A 423 -33.16 1.07 4.45
N VAL A 424 -32.32 1.58 5.35
CA VAL A 424 -31.54 0.78 6.30
C VAL A 424 -31.25 1.60 7.56
N GLY A 425 -31.59 1.06 8.73
CA GLY A 425 -31.66 1.87 9.95
C GLY A 425 -31.65 1.08 11.25
N ARG A 426 -31.93 1.80 12.34
CA ARG A 426 -32.11 1.31 13.71
C ARG A 426 -33.27 2.05 14.36
N GLN A 427 -33.98 1.36 15.25
CA GLN A 427 -35.05 1.93 16.06
C GLN A 427 -35.01 1.32 17.46
N VAL A 428 -35.13 2.16 18.49
CA VAL A 428 -35.38 1.72 19.86
C VAL A 428 -36.88 1.42 19.97
N LEU A 429 -37.21 0.21 20.40
CA LEU A 429 -38.59 -0.22 20.60
C LEU A 429 -39.11 0.28 21.96
N LEU A 430 -40.44 0.29 22.13
CA LEU A 430 -41.10 0.80 23.35
C LEU A 430 -40.71 0.04 24.62
N ASP A 431 -40.24 -1.20 24.49
CA ASP A 431 -39.73 -2.05 25.58
C ASP A 431 -38.21 -1.91 25.84
N GLY A 432 -37.55 -0.95 25.18
CA GLY A 432 -36.12 -0.70 25.31
C GLY A 432 -35.21 -1.69 24.56
N ARG A 433 -35.75 -2.68 23.84
CA ARG A 433 -34.98 -3.43 22.83
C ARG A 433 -34.55 -2.52 21.69
N GLU A 434 -33.50 -2.88 20.97
CA GLU A 434 -33.01 -2.09 19.82
C GLU A 434 -33.01 -2.94 18.55
N ALA A 435 -33.78 -2.51 17.55
CA ALA A 435 -33.82 -3.11 16.24
C ALA A 435 -32.72 -2.56 15.31
N SER A 436 -32.15 -3.42 14.48
CA SER A 436 -31.35 -3.07 13.29
C SER A 436 -32.03 -3.68 12.08
N PHE A 437 -32.31 -2.90 11.03
CA PHE A 437 -33.15 -3.34 9.92
C PHE A 437 -32.72 -2.79 8.55
N ILE A 438 -33.16 -3.47 7.48
CA ILE A 438 -33.09 -3.04 6.08
C ILE A 438 -34.45 -3.31 5.41
N ILE A 439 -34.89 -2.37 4.56
CA ILE A 439 -36.08 -2.49 3.72
C ILE A 439 -35.61 -2.60 2.26
N LEU A 440 -36.04 -3.66 1.58
CA LEU A 440 -35.69 -3.99 0.20
C LEU A 440 -36.95 -4.01 -0.68
N GLU A 441 -36.90 -3.38 -1.85
CA GLU A 441 -37.91 -3.53 -2.91
C GLU A 441 -37.49 -4.74 -3.77
N PRO A 442 -38.19 -5.89 -3.71
CA PRO A 442 -37.88 -7.03 -4.57
C PRO A 442 -38.17 -6.70 -6.03
N ARG A 443 -37.39 -7.29 -6.96
CA ARG A 443 -37.85 -7.42 -8.34
C ARG A 443 -39.04 -8.40 -8.37
N PRO A 444 -40.07 -8.20 -9.22
CA PRO A 444 -41.10 -9.22 -9.44
C PRO A 444 -40.46 -10.54 -9.88
N VAL A 445 -41.03 -11.66 -9.45
CA VAL A 445 -40.50 -13.02 -9.70
C VAL A 445 -41.62 -13.88 -10.22
N GLU A 446 -41.36 -14.60 -11.31
CA GLU A 446 -42.29 -15.57 -11.89
C GLU A 446 -42.09 -16.94 -11.22
N ALA A 447 -40.86 -17.47 -11.31
CA ALA A 447 -40.44 -18.73 -10.70
C ALA A 447 -38.93 -18.75 -10.45
N ALA A 448 -38.42 -19.74 -9.70
CA ALA A 448 -36.98 -19.97 -9.59
C ALA A 448 -36.39 -20.35 -10.97
N LEU A 449 -35.07 -20.19 -11.14
CA LEU A 449 -34.42 -20.40 -12.44
C LEU A 449 -34.65 -21.84 -12.95
N GLU A 450 -34.42 -22.81 -12.07
CA GLU A 450 -34.69 -24.23 -12.28
C GLU A 450 -36.16 -24.53 -12.66
N ASP A 451 -37.12 -24.09 -11.86
CA ASP A 451 -38.55 -24.37 -12.09
C ASP A 451 -39.03 -23.74 -13.41
N TRP A 452 -38.61 -22.49 -13.69
CA TRP A 452 -38.98 -21.78 -14.90
C TRP A 452 -38.49 -22.51 -16.16
N LEU A 453 -37.27 -23.06 -16.14
CA LEU A 453 -36.71 -23.83 -17.25
C LEU A 453 -37.47 -25.15 -17.49
N VAL A 454 -37.94 -25.81 -16.43
CA VAL A 454 -38.80 -27.00 -16.52
C VAL A 454 -40.17 -26.65 -17.11
N THR A 455 -40.83 -25.61 -16.63
CA THR A 455 -42.14 -25.17 -17.16
C THR A 455 -42.06 -24.75 -18.63
N ASN A 456 -40.95 -24.13 -19.06
CA ASN A 456 -40.76 -23.63 -20.42
C ASN A 456 -39.98 -24.60 -21.34
N ALA A 457 -40.03 -25.91 -21.05
CA ALA A 457 -39.33 -26.97 -21.79
C ALA A 457 -39.55 -26.93 -23.32
N ALA A 458 -40.71 -26.49 -23.79
CA ALA A 458 -41.08 -26.47 -25.20
C ALA A 458 -40.35 -25.42 -26.07
N SER A 459 -39.59 -24.47 -25.48
CA SER A 459 -38.90 -23.40 -26.23
C SER A 459 -37.40 -23.39 -25.98
N SER A 460 -36.65 -24.17 -26.77
CA SER A 460 -35.19 -24.28 -26.68
C SER A 460 -34.50 -22.91 -26.83
N MET A 461 -35.00 -22.04 -27.72
CA MET A 461 -34.47 -20.69 -27.91
C MET A 461 -34.56 -19.85 -26.63
N MET A 462 -35.70 -19.91 -25.93
CA MET A 462 -35.91 -19.16 -24.69
C MET A 462 -35.10 -19.76 -23.52
N ARG A 463 -34.98 -21.10 -23.46
CA ARG A 463 -34.09 -21.79 -22.50
C ARG A 463 -32.63 -21.37 -22.69
N HIS A 464 -32.11 -21.46 -23.92
CA HIS A 464 -30.73 -21.03 -24.25
C HIS A 464 -30.46 -19.58 -23.87
N MET A 465 -31.40 -18.66 -24.18
CA MET A 465 -31.29 -17.25 -23.78
C MET A 465 -31.20 -17.09 -22.27
N ILE A 466 -32.05 -17.77 -21.49
CA ILE A 466 -32.08 -17.68 -20.03
C ILE A 466 -30.83 -18.30 -19.38
N LEU A 467 -30.30 -19.38 -19.96
CA LEU A 467 -29.02 -19.98 -19.53
C LEU A 467 -27.84 -19.03 -19.79
N ALA A 468 -27.79 -18.37 -20.95
CA ALA A 468 -26.80 -17.34 -21.25
C ALA A 468 -26.93 -16.08 -20.37
N GLN A 469 -28.15 -15.67 -20.04
CA GLN A 469 -28.39 -14.62 -19.04
C GLN A 469 -27.88 -15.04 -17.65
N ALA A 470 -28.13 -16.28 -17.20
CA ALA A 470 -27.62 -16.77 -15.92
C ALA A 470 -26.08 -16.74 -15.86
N GLY A 471 -25.41 -17.14 -16.95
CA GLY A 471 -23.95 -16.97 -17.12
C GLY A 471 -23.50 -15.51 -17.02
N THR A 472 -24.21 -14.60 -17.72
CA THR A 472 -23.99 -13.14 -17.69
C THR A 472 -24.12 -12.57 -16.27
N ILE A 473 -25.15 -12.95 -15.52
CA ILE A 473 -25.36 -12.49 -14.15
C ILE A 473 -24.27 -13.03 -13.21
N LEU A 474 -23.84 -14.29 -13.39
CA LEU A 474 -22.73 -14.87 -12.64
C LEU A 474 -21.39 -14.15 -12.93
N ALA A 475 -21.14 -13.74 -14.18
CA ALA A 475 -20.00 -12.91 -14.56
C ALA A 475 -20.01 -11.56 -13.83
N ARG A 476 -21.17 -10.88 -13.78
CA ARG A 476 -21.33 -9.60 -13.06
C ARG A 476 -21.14 -9.75 -11.54
N LEU A 477 -21.66 -10.84 -10.95
CA LEU A 477 -21.43 -11.20 -9.53
C LEU A 477 -19.94 -11.43 -9.23
N HIS A 478 -19.24 -12.21 -10.06
CA HIS A 478 -17.81 -12.46 -9.93
C HIS A 478 -16.98 -11.18 -10.15
N ALA A 479 -17.38 -10.29 -11.05
CA ALA A 479 -16.77 -8.98 -11.24
C ALA A 479 -16.97 -8.05 -10.03
N ALA A 480 -18.12 -8.11 -9.35
CA ALA A 480 -18.37 -7.49 -8.04
C ALA A 480 -17.58 -8.18 -6.89
N GLY A 481 -16.90 -9.29 -7.20
CA GLY A 481 -16.21 -10.17 -6.27
C GLY A 481 -17.12 -10.63 -5.15
N CYS A 482 -18.31 -11.07 -5.54
CA CYS A 482 -19.31 -11.76 -4.74
C CYS A 482 -19.47 -13.18 -5.30
N ALA A 483 -19.85 -14.11 -4.44
CA ALA A 483 -20.03 -15.53 -4.74
C ALA A 483 -21.46 -15.96 -4.39
N LEU A 484 -21.91 -17.05 -4.98
CA LEU A 484 -23.17 -17.69 -4.65
C LEU A 484 -23.06 -18.53 -3.38
N SER A 485 -24.18 -18.71 -2.71
CA SER A 485 -24.44 -19.74 -1.70
C SER A 485 -25.10 -20.93 -2.39
N ARG A 486 -24.99 -22.12 -1.81
CA ARG A 486 -25.64 -23.31 -2.37
C ARG A 486 -27.14 -23.30 -2.10
N GLU A 487 -27.53 -22.96 -0.88
CA GLU A 487 -28.92 -22.89 -0.42
C GLU A 487 -29.13 -21.70 0.52
N PRO A 488 -30.31 -21.05 0.49
CA PRO A 488 -31.23 -21.03 -0.64
C PRO A 488 -30.55 -20.44 -1.89
N TYR A 489 -30.82 -21.01 -3.06
CA TYR A 489 -30.23 -20.53 -4.31
C TYR A 489 -30.88 -19.19 -4.74
N PRO A 490 -30.13 -18.22 -5.31
CA PRO A 490 -30.65 -16.87 -5.50
C PRO A 490 -31.04 -16.50 -6.93
N LEU A 491 -30.97 -17.39 -7.91
CA LEU A 491 -31.35 -17.05 -9.29
C LEU A 491 -32.82 -17.40 -9.56
N ALA A 492 -33.53 -16.49 -10.22
CA ALA A 492 -34.94 -16.62 -10.59
C ALA A 492 -35.21 -15.89 -11.90
N VAL A 493 -36.41 -16.05 -12.48
CA VAL A 493 -36.82 -15.35 -13.70
C VAL A 493 -37.91 -14.31 -13.39
N SER A 494 -37.87 -13.17 -14.08
CA SER A 494 -38.83 -12.07 -13.99
C SER A 494 -39.40 -11.72 -15.35
N LEU A 495 -40.72 -11.57 -15.47
CA LEU A 495 -41.40 -11.08 -16.69
C LEU A 495 -41.71 -9.57 -16.66
N SER A 496 -41.09 -8.82 -15.73
CA SER A 496 -41.46 -7.43 -15.44
C SER A 496 -41.26 -6.41 -16.58
N SER A 497 -40.61 -6.80 -17.68
CA SER A 497 -40.43 -6.02 -18.91
C SER A 497 -41.11 -6.65 -20.15
N GLY A 498 -41.95 -7.67 -19.97
CA GLY A 498 -42.56 -8.45 -21.06
C GLY A 498 -41.65 -9.54 -21.63
N GLU A 499 -40.34 -9.33 -21.63
CA GLU A 499 -39.32 -10.37 -21.86
C GLU A 499 -38.81 -10.96 -20.53
N PRO A 500 -38.39 -12.24 -20.50
CA PRO A 500 -37.87 -12.87 -19.29
C PRO A 500 -36.42 -12.43 -18.98
N GLU A 501 -36.20 -11.81 -17.81
CA GLU A 501 -34.90 -11.44 -17.25
C GLU A 501 -34.51 -12.38 -16.08
N VAL A 502 -33.27 -12.89 -16.06
CA VAL A 502 -32.71 -13.58 -14.89
C VAL A 502 -32.37 -12.57 -13.79
N VAL A 503 -33.09 -12.64 -12.68
CA VAL A 503 -32.96 -11.74 -11.53
C VAL A 503 -32.35 -12.45 -10.30
N VAL A 504 -31.68 -11.67 -9.45
CA VAL A 504 -31.05 -12.17 -8.22
C VAL A 504 -31.89 -11.83 -6.99
N GLN A 505 -32.23 -12.85 -6.20
CA GLN A 505 -33.05 -12.76 -5.00
C GLN A 505 -32.33 -12.05 -3.82
N PRO A 506 -33.07 -11.57 -2.80
CA PRO A 506 -32.51 -10.89 -1.62
C PRO A 506 -31.50 -11.70 -0.78
N TRP A 507 -31.51 -13.02 -0.92
CA TRP A 507 -30.68 -13.99 -0.21
C TRP A 507 -29.58 -14.57 -1.12
N GLY A 508 -28.91 -15.63 -0.66
CA GLY A 508 -28.01 -16.48 -1.45
C GLY A 508 -26.72 -15.84 -1.99
N VAL A 509 -26.55 -14.51 -2.00
CA VAL A 509 -25.30 -13.86 -2.43
C VAL A 509 -24.43 -13.46 -1.24
N ARG A 510 -23.12 -13.73 -1.32
CA ARG A 510 -22.15 -13.45 -0.24
C ARG A 510 -20.83 -12.86 -0.77
N PRO A 511 -20.23 -11.86 -0.09
CA PRO A 511 -18.87 -11.41 -0.38
C PRO A 511 -17.85 -12.29 0.37
N PRO A 512 -17.09 -13.18 -0.29
CA PRO A 512 -16.13 -14.04 0.40
C PRO A 512 -14.94 -13.24 0.98
N THR A 513 -14.35 -13.75 2.07
CA THR A 513 -13.22 -13.10 2.78
C THR A 513 -11.99 -12.90 1.89
N ARG A 514 -11.81 -13.77 0.88
CA ARG A 514 -10.99 -13.54 -0.31
C ARG A 514 -11.73 -14.12 -1.51
N PHE A 515 -11.88 -13.33 -2.57
CA PHE A 515 -12.32 -13.84 -3.87
C PHE A 515 -11.11 -14.43 -4.60
N LEU A 516 -11.24 -15.64 -5.14
CA LEU A 516 -10.16 -16.40 -5.79
C LEU A 516 -10.67 -17.01 -7.11
N PRO A 517 -9.81 -17.30 -8.11
CA PRO A 517 -10.24 -17.98 -9.35
C PRO A 517 -10.84 -19.38 -9.12
N ALA A 518 -10.52 -20.02 -7.98
CA ALA A 518 -11.17 -21.26 -7.56
C ALA A 518 -12.65 -21.06 -7.16
N THR A 519 -13.03 -19.86 -6.71
CA THR A 519 -14.43 -19.48 -6.44
C THR A 519 -15.20 -19.38 -7.75
N GLU A 520 -14.64 -18.73 -8.78
CA GLU A 520 -15.27 -18.61 -10.11
C GLU A 520 -15.66 -19.98 -10.67
N ARG A 521 -14.74 -20.94 -10.61
CA ARG A 521 -14.97 -22.34 -11.04
C ARG A 521 -15.95 -23.09 -10.15
N ALA A 522 -15.89 -22.89 -8.82
CA ALA A 522 -16.75 -23.59 -7.89
C ALA A 522 -18.23 -23.19 -8.04
N ASP A 523 -18.50 -21.91 -8.30
CA ASP A 523 -19.87 -21.41 -8.46
C ASP A 523 -20.46 -21.80 -9.84
N LEU A 524 -19.65 -21.80 -10.91
CA LEU A 524 -20.04 -22.37 -12.22
C LEU A 524 -20.37 -23.87 -12.13
N VAL A 525 -19.50 -24.66 -11.48
CA VAL A 525 -19.72 -26.11 -11.28
C VAL A 525 -20.91 -26.39 -10.35
N ALA A 526 -21.24 -25.48 -9.43
CA ALA A 526 -22.44 -25.59 -8.60
C ALA A 526 -23.72 -25.30 -9.41
N LEU A 527 -23.74 -24.23 -10.21
CA LEU A 527 -24.86 -23.89 -11.11
C LEU A 527 -25.13 -25.02 -12.12
N GLY A 528 -24.09 -25.46 -12.84
CA GLY A 528 -24.16 -26.56 -13.80
C GLY A 528 -24.29 -27.95 -13.17
N ARG A 529 -24.30 -28.07 -11.83
CA ARG A 529 -24.79 -29.28 -11.16
C ARG A 529 -26.29 -29.15 -10.87
N ARG A 530 -26.69 -28.06 -10.20
CA ARG A 530 -28.09 -27.80 -9.84
C ARG A 530 -29.02 -27.92 -11.05
N LEU A 531 -28.66 -27.33 -12.19
CA LEU A 531 -29.52 -27.38 -13.38
C LEU A 531 -29.67 -28.79 -13.99
N ARG A 532 -28.68 -29.69 -13.83
CA ARG A 532 -28.82 -31.11 -14.22
C ARG A 532 -29.69 -31.93 -13.28
N GLU A 533 -29.86 -31.48 -12.04
CA GLU A 533 -30.83 -32.07 -11.09
C GLU A 533 -32.28 -31.70 -11.49
N TYR A 534 -32.47 -30.80 -12.46
CA TYR A 534 -33.75 -30.30 -13.00
C TYR A 534 -33.83 -30.40 -14.54
N SER A 535 -33.25 -31.45 -15.13
CA SER A 535 -33.39 -31.77 -16.58
C SER A 535 -32.99 -30.64 -17.55
N VAL A 536 -31.85 -30.01 -17.29
CA VAL A 536 -31.09 -29.23 -18.28
C VAL A 536 -29.95 -30.10 -18.79
N GLU A 537 -29.90 -30.32 -20.11
CA GLU A 537 -28.94 -31.25 -20.73
C GLU A 537 -27.50 -30.70 -20.70
N PRO A 538 -26.45 -31.56 -20.75
CA PRO A 538 -25.05 -31.12 -20.74
C PRO A 538 -24.74 -30.06 -21.79
N ASP A 539 -25.28 -30.23 -23.00
CA ASP A 539 -25.05 -29.34 -24.15
C ASP A 539 -25.75 -27.97 -23.97
N GLU A 540 -26.85 -27.91 -23.20
CA GLU A 540 -27.50 -26.64 -22.85
C GLU A 540 -26.67 -25.83 -21.84
N LEU A 541 -25.86 -26.48 -20.99
CA LEU A 541 -25.01 -25.79 -20.01
C LEU A 541 -23.92 -24.93 -20.66
N ASP A 542 -23.55 -25.21 -21.92
CA ASP A 542 -22.56 -24.41 -22.63
C ASP A 542 -23.06 -23.01 -22.97
N TRP A 543 -24.38 -22.76 -22.99
CA TRP A 543 -24.91 -21.39 -23.04
C TRP A 543 -24.58 -20.59 -21.79
N ILE A 544 -24.54 -21.22 -20.61
CA ILE A 544 -24.10 -20.60 -19.36
C ILE A 544 -22.60 -20.26 -19.46
N GLN A 545 -21.80 -21.17 -20.02
CA GLN A 545 -20.37 -20.93 -20.24
C GLN A 545 -20.15 -19.79 -21.23
N GLY A 546 -20.86 -19.78 -22.36
CA GLY A 546 -20.86 -18.73 -23.37
C GLY A 546 -21.19 -17.38 -22.76
N GLY A 547 -22.40 -17.20 -22.21
CA GLY A 547 -22.80 -15.93 -21.57
C GLY A 547 -21.88 -15.49 -20.42
N TYR A 548 -21.32 -16.43 -19.65
CA TYR A 548 -20.31 -16.12 -18.64
C TYR A 548 -19.00 -15.63 -19.26
N PHE A 549 -18.47 -16.32 -20.27
CA PHE A 549 -17.21 -15.96 -20.92
C PHE A 549 -17.34 -14.72 -21.80
N ASP A 550 -18.49 -14.47 -22.42
CA ASP A 550 -18.78 -13.28 -23.22
C ASP A 550 -18.95 -12.06 -22.34
N GLU A 551 -19.75 -12.09 -21.27
CA GLU A 551 -19.82 -10.96 -20.34
C GLU A 551 -18.50 -10.78 -19.57
N MET A 552 -17.80 -11.86 -19.19
CA MET A 552 -16.43 -11.71 -18.67
C MET A 552 -15.48 -11.17 -19.73
N SER A 553 -15.70 -11.40 -21.02
CA SER A 553 -14.89 -10.85 -22.12
C SER A 553 -15.30 -9.44 -22.51
N HIS A 554 -16.53 -9.00 -22.27
CA HIS A 554 -16.93 -7.59 -22.36
C HIS A 554 -16.44 -6.80 -21.15
N ILE A 555 -16.59 -7.35 -19.95
CA ILE A 555 -15.99 -6.81 -18.72
C ILE A 555 -14.46 -6.76 -18.85
N ARG A 556 -13.81 -7.78 -19.42
CA ARG A 556 -12.36 -7.77 -19.69
C ARG A 556 -12.02 -6.84 -20.84
N ALA A 557 -12.65 -6.86 -22.01
CA ALA A 557 -12.33 -5.96 -23.13
C ALA A 557 -12.58 -4.46 -22.84
N ARG A 558 -13.51 -4.13 -21.93
CA ARG A 558 -13.65 -2.78 -21.32
C ARG A 558 -12.42 -2.37 -20.47
N HIS A 559 -11.52 -3.30 -20.15
CA HIS A 559 -10.23 -3.11 -19.47
C HIS A 559 -9.00 -3.46 -20.35
N ASP A 560 -9.13 -4.42 -21.26
CA ASP A 560 -8.05 -5.22 -21.87
C ASP A 560 -8.01 -5.10 -23.40
N ARG A 561 -8.28 -3.91 -23.95
CA ARG A 561 -7.76 -3.51 -25.28
C ARG A 561 -6.22 -3.34 -25.22
N ILE A 562 -5.49 -4.39 -24.81
CA ILE A 562 -4.03 -4.64 -24.90
C ILE A 562 -3.72 -5.99 -24.17
N GLY A 563 -3.10 -6.97 -24.86
CA GLY A 563 -2.17 -7.94 -24.21
C GLY A 563 -2.48 -9.46 -24.22
N MET A 564 -2.07 -10.16 -25.29
CA MET A 564 -1.93 -11.64 -25.38
C MET A 564 -0.43 -12.06 -25.18
N HIS A 565 0.03 -13.32 -25.03
CA HIS A 565 -0.55 -14.69 -24.97
C HIS A 565 0.47 -15.67 -24.31
N GLY A 566 0.10 -16.95 -24.12
CA GLY A 566 1.01 -18.11 -24.30
C GLY A 566 1.63 -18.85 -23.08
N PRO A 567 2.02 -20.16 -23.18
CA PRO A 567 2.02 -21.09 -22.03
C PRO A 567 3.27 -22.02 -21.80
N GLU A 568 3.22 -22.84 -20.72
CA GLU A 568 3.84 -24.19 -20.45
C GLU A 568 5.35 -24.49 -20.72
N GLY A 569 5.98 -25.63 -20.35
CA GLY A 569 5.65 -26.79 -19.47
C GLY A 569 6.93 -27.57 -19.00
N GLY A 570 6.82 -28.54 -18.05
CA GLY A 570 7.83 -29.59 -17.65
C GLY A 570 9.23 -29.20 -17.08
N TRP A 571 10.07 -30.07 -16.50
CA TRP A 571 9.95 -31.32 -15.68
C TRP A 571 11.23 -31.47 -14.76
N PHE A 572 11.41 -32.56 -13.99
CA PHE A 572 12.42 -32.73 -12.91
C PHE A 572 13.49 -33.84 -13.16
N MET A 573 14.64 -33.76 -12.45
CA MET A 573 15.41 -34.78 -11.67
C MET A 573 16.93 -34.42 -11.63
N ALA A 574 17.81 -34.79 -10.68
CA ALA A 574 17.72 -35.29 -9.27
C ALA A 574 18.91 -34.69 -8.45
N HIS A 575 19.35 -35.26 -7.29
CA HIS A 575 20.52 -34.77 -6.51
C HIS A 575 21.21 -35.82 -5.59
N GLN A 576 22.49 -35.60 -5.25
CA GLN A 576 23.26 -36.23 -4.15
C GLN A 576 24.25 -35.22 -3.50
N ASP A 577 24.76 -35.50 -2.29
CA ASP A 577 25.44 -34.56 -1.38
C ASP A 577 26.82 -35.05 -0.85
N ILE A 578 27.69 -34.12 -0.41
CA ILE A 578 28.96 -34.34 0.31
C ILE A 578 29.15 -33.24 1.39
N SER A 579 29.78 -33.59 2.53
CA SER A 579 29.87 -32.80 3.78
C SER A 579 30.99 -31.73 3.85
N PRO A 580 30.90 -30.73 4.76
CA PRO A 580 31.89 -29.65 4.94
C PRO A 580 32.94 -29.89 6.06
N ALA A 581 33.97 -29.03 6.10
CA ALA A 581 35.18 -29.09 6.93
C ALA A 581 35.06 -28.37 8.32
N PRO A 582 36.02 -28.52 9.27
CA PRO A 582 35.85 -28.15 10.68
C PRO A 582 36.01 -26.64 11.00
N ALA A 583 35.66 -26.25 12.23
CA ALA A 583 35.47 -24.85 12.64
C ALA A 583 36.57 -24.30 13.57
N ALA A 584 36.87 -23.00 13.43
CA ALA A 584 37.82 -22.27 14.28
C ALA A 584 37.23 -21.85 15.65
N THR A 585 38.07 -21.84 16.68
CA THR A 585 37.69 -21.53 18.07
C THR A 585 37.86 -20.04 18.40
N PHE A 586 36.86 -19.45 19.06
CA PHE A 586 36.86 -18.04 19.50
C PHE A 586 36.87 -17.90 21.01
N GLN A 587 37.68 -16.98 21.53
CA GLN A 587 37.69 -16.56 22.94
C GLN A 587 36.90 -15.27 23.10
N ALA A 588 36.15 -15.15 24.21
CA ALA A 588 35.49 -13.90 24.59
C ALA A 588 36.43 -13.02 25.41
N VAL A 589 36.30 -11.69 25.26
CA VAL A 589 37.24 -10.70 25.83
C VAL A 589 36.49 -9.49 26.38
N GLY A 590 37.12 -8.78 27.33
CA GLY A 590 36.56 -7.58 27.98
C GLY A 590 35.84 -7.85 29.30
N SER A 591 35.24 -6.81 29.88
CA SER A 591 34.84 -6.83 31.30
C SER A 591 33.58 -7.65 31.57
N GLY A 592 33.73 -8.83 32.18
CA GLY A 592 32.63 -9.70 32.60
C GLY A 592 31.71 -9.07 33.67
N ARG A 593 30.42 -9.48 33.65
CA ARG A 593 29.35 -9.17 34.64
C ARG A 593 29.40 -7.78 35.32
N ALA A 594 29.69 -6.71 34.60
CA ALA A 594 29.59 -5.35 35.15
C ALA A 594 28.15 -5.03 35.64
N SER A 595 28.01 -4.15 36.64
CA SER A 595 26.72 -3.58 37.03
C SER A 595 26.23 -2.54 36.01
N PHE A 596 24.94 -2.20 36.04
CA PHE A 596 24.40 -1.10 35.22
C PHE A 596 25.14 0.22 35.49
N TRP A 597 25.33 0.56 36.77
CA TRP A 597 26.03 1.78 37.19
C TRP A 597 27.49 1.83 36.71
N ARG A 598 28.22 0.71 36.74
CA ARG A 598 29.60 0.65 36.20
C ARG A 598 29.60 0.93 34.70
N ARG A 599 28.69 0.33 33.93
CA ARG A 599 28.53 0.63 32.49
C ARG A 599 28.18 2.09 32.22
N TRP A 600 27.27 2.66 33.01
CA TRP A 600 26.78 4.02 32.79
C TRP A 600 27.82 5.11 33.11
N PHE A 601 28.58 4.95 34.20
CA PHE A 601 29.48 5.99 34.69
C PHE A 601 30.97 5.77 34.35
N LYS A 602 31.46 4.53 34.30
CA LYS A 602 32.87 4.22 34.00
C LYS A 602 33.09 3.62 32.61
N GLY A 603 32.00 3.35 31.88
CA GLY A 603 32.05 2.60 30.62
C GLY A 603 32.46 1.13 30.79
N ILE A 604 32.39 0.39 29.69
CA ILE A 604 32.97 -0.95 29.51
C ILE A 604 33.34 -1.18 28.03
N TRP A 605 34.13 -2.20 27.76
CA TRP A 605 34.22 -2.81 26.44
C TRP A 605 34.03 -4.32 26.54
N HIS A 606 33.56 -4.94 25.45
CA HIS A 606 33.54 -6.40 25.32
C HIS A 606 33.63 -6.84 23.86
N GLY A 607 34.15 -8.04 23.63
CA GLY A 607 34.39 -8.56 22.30
C GLY A 607 34.72 -10.05 22.25
N VAL A 608 35.25 -10.44 21.11
CA VAL A 608 35.67 -11.80 20.75
C VAL A 608 36.94 -11.73 19.89
N GLN A 609 37.82 -12.72 20.02
CA GLN A 609 39.06 -12.84 19.25
C GLN A 609 39.41 -14.31 18.95
N SER A 610 40.16 -14.56 17.88
CA SER A 610 40.82 -15.85 17.64
C SER A 610 42.05 -16.01 18.53
N SER A 611 42.52 -17.25 18.70
CA SER A 611 43.75 -17.59 19.44
C SER A 611 44.98 -16.81 18.96
N ASP A 612 45.09 -16.62 17.65
CA ASP A 612 46.29 -16.10 17.00
C ASP A 612 46.27 -14.58 16.83
N TRP A 613 45.14 -13.93 17.08
CA TRP A 613 45.01 -12.48 17.01
C TRP A 613 45.93 -11.77 18.02
N ILE A 614 45.94 -12.23 19.28
CA ILE A 614 46.76 -11.67 20.37
C ILE A 614 48.25 -11.67 20.01
N ARG A 615 48.70 -12.75 19.35
CA ARG A 615 50.09 -12.99 18.96
C ARG A 615 50.63 -11.91 18.01
N ARG A 616 49.75 -11.31 17.21
CA ARG A 616 50.11 -10.36 16.14
C ARG A 616 49.71 -8.92 16.48
N ALA A 617 48.52 -8.71 17.02
CA ALA A 617 47.98 -7.38 17.32
C ALA A 617 48.36 -6.84 18.72
N GLY A 618 48.97 -7.68 19.57
CA GLY A 618 49.23 -7.38 20.98
C GLY A 618 48.04 -7.72 21.88
N LYS A 619 48.24 -7.72 23.21
CA LYS A 619 47.16 -7.93 24.19
C LYS A 619 46.20 -6.74 24.23
N ASP A 620 46.77 -5.55 24.12
CA ASP A 620 46.11 -4.26 24.34
C ASP A 620 45.62 -3.64 23.01
N TRP A 621 45.46 -4.50 21.99
CA TRP A 621 44.87 -4.15 20.70
C TRP A 621 43.53 -3.46 20.86
N HIS A 622 42.74 -3.88 21.85
CA HIS A 622 41.39 -3.42 22.08
C HIS A 622 41.34 -1.95 22.55
N GLU A 623 42.35 -1.47 23.27
CA GLU A 623 42.42 -0.06 23.70
C GLU A 623 42.86 0.84 22.54
N THR A 624 43.79 0.35 21.70
CA THR A 624 44.42 1.16 20.64
C THR A 624 43.69 1.11 19.29
N ILE A 625 42.96 0.04 18.97
CA ILE A 625 42.46 -0.21 17.59
C ILE A 625 41.45 0.81 17.07
N MET A 626 40.80 1.61 17.93
CA MET A 626 39.84 2.64 17.47
C MET A 626 40.56 3.86 16.88
N ASP A 627 41.58 4.34 17.59
CA ASP A 627 42.25 5.61 17.28
C ASP A 627 43.58 5.44 16.51
N LYS A 628 44.14 4.22 16.50
CA LYS A 628 45.36 3.87 15.74
C LYS A 628 45.25 4.29 14.28
N ASP A 629 46.20 5.07 13.77
CA ASP A 629 46.25 5.43 12.36
C ASP A 629 46.53 4.20 11.48
N LEU A 630 45.87 4.14 10.32
CA LEU A 630 45.92 3.05 9.34
C LEU A 630 45.65 3.64 7.93
N PRO A 631 46.66 4.23 7.25
CA PRO A 631 46.44 4.92 5.98
C PRO A 631 46.18 3.98 4.78
N ASP A 632 46.60 2.70 4.85
CA ASP A 632 46.43 1.74 3.75
C ASP A 632 44.94 1.48 3.45
N ARG A 633 44.52 1.74 2.20
CA ARG A 633 43.13 1.69 1.70
C ARG A 633 42.11 2.34 2.64
N TYR A 634 42.49 3.46 3.28
CA TYR A 634 41.64 4.17 4.23
C TYR A 634 40.40 4.81 3.56
N HIS A 635 39.22 4.46 4.05
CA HIS A 635 37.93 4.93 3.53
C HIS A 635 36.96 5.31 4.65
N THR A 636 36.66 6.60 4.79
CA THR A 636 35.65 7.14 5.72
C THR A 636 34.31 7.44 5.05
N LYS A 637 33.22 7.04 5.69
CA LYS A 637 31.85 7.39 5.28
C LYS A 637 30.88 7.38 6.46
N GLN A 638 30.21 8.51 6.71
CA GLN A 638 29.09 8.60 7.67
C GLN A 638 29.40 8.05 9.08
N GLY A 639 30.56 8.40 9.66
CA GLY A 639 30.98 7.95 10.99
C GLY A 639 31.54 6.52 11.08
N ARG A 640 31.64 5.82 9.93
CA ARG A 640 32.37 4.56 9.76
C ARG A 640 33.71 4.82 9.06
N SER A 641 34.75 4.10 9.44
CA SER A 641 35.99 3.98 8.65
C SER A 641 36.28 2.51 8.35
N ILE A 642 36.95 2.27 7.23
CA ILE A 642 37.53 0.98 6.86
C ILE A 642 38.98 1.25 6.47
N ALA A 643 39.91 0.44 6.95
CA ALA A 643 41.31 0.47 6.55
C ALA A 643 41.86 -0.95 6.42
N ARG A 644 42.93 -1.10 5.63
CA ARG A 644 43.73 -2.32 5.54
C ARG A 644 44.88 -2.23 6.56
N TRP A 645 45.27 -3.36 7.13
CA TRP A 645 46.39 -3.46 8.08
C TRP A 645 47.13 -4.77 7.85
N THR A 646 48.40 -4.68 7.48
CA THR A 646 49.31 -5.83 7.43
C THR A 646 49.94 -6.04 8.81
N LEU A 647 49.86 -7.27 9.33
CA LEU A 647 50.45 -7.70 10.58
C LEU A 647 51.54 -8.76 10.31
N PRO A 648 52.84 -8.40 10.37
CA PRO A 648 53.91 -9.38 10.17
C PRO A 648 53.83 -10.50 11.21
N ASP A 649 54.31 -11.69 10.85
CA ASP A 649 54.40 -12.80 11.81
C ASP A 649 55.68 -12.67 12.65
N PRO A 650 55.59 -12.55 14.00
CA PRO A 650 56.77 -12.48 14.86
C PRO A 650 57.65 -13.75 14.84
N ARG A 651 57.24 -14.81 14.13
CA ARG A 651 57.99 -16.05 13.94
C ARG A 651 58.51 -16.25 12.51
N GLY A 652 58.44 -15.24 11.64
CA GLY A 652 58.85 -15.36 10.22
C GLY A 652 57.89 -16.20 9.36
N GLY A 653 56.68 -16.49 9.86
CA GLY A 653 55.58 -17.02 9.07
C GLY A 653 54.98 -15.99 8.12
N LYS A 654 53.88 -16.34 7.43
CA LYS A 654 53.19 -15.40 6.53
C LYS A 654 52.53 -14.26 7.30
N ASP A 655 52.68 -13.04 6.78
CA ASP A 655 51.96 -11.85 7.22
C ASP A 655 50.43 -12.07 7.19
N LEU A 656 49.76 -11.57 8.22
CA LEU A 656 48.30 -11.59 8.31
C LEU A 656 47.78 -10.23 7.87
N VAL A 657 47.19 -10.16 6.69
CA VAL A 657 46.53 -8.92 6.24
C VAL A 657 45.06 -8.94 6.66
N VAL A 658 44.60 -7.84 7.26
CA VAL A 658 43.22 -7.67 7.73
C VAL A 658 42.60 -6.35 7.28
N TYR A 659 41.28 -6.33 7.15
CA TYR A 659 40.46 -5.12 7.08
C TYR A 659 39.86 -4.79 8.45
N VAL A 660 40.14 -3.59 8.93
CA VAL A 660 39.66 -3.02 10.19
C VAL A 660 38.46 -2.11 9.89
N LYS A 661 37.25 -2.53 10.28
CA LYS A 661 35.98 -1.81 10.10
C LYS A 661 35.55 -1.15 11.42
N ARG A 662 35.74 0.17 11.55
CA ARG A 662 35.40 0.94 12.76
C ARG A 662 34.10 1.73 12.60
N HIS A 663 33.32 1.85 13.67
CA HIS A 663 32.15 2.71 13.77
C HIS A 663 32.33 3.62 14.99
N HIS A 664 32.58 4.91 14.76
CA HIS A 664 33.05 5.84 15.80
C HIS A 664 31.94 6.43 16.67
N VAL A 665 30.75 6.66 16.09
CA VAL A 665 29.57 7.15 16.82
C VAL A 665 28.33 6.41 16.35
N LEU A 666 27.72 5.63 17.24
CA LEU A 666 26.43 4.98 17.02
C LEU A 666 25.29 5.76 17.74
N PRO A 667 24.03 5.62 17.29
CA PRO A 667 22.89 6.28 17.93
C PRO A 667 22.77 5.97 19.43
N ARG A 668 22.70 7.01 20.28
CA ARG A 668 22.67 6.89 21.76
C ARG A 668 21.65 5.87 22.31
N TRP A 669 20.53 5.62 21.62
CA TRP A 669 19.57 4.59 22.04
C TRP A 669 20.14 3.16 22.00
N GLN A 670 21.10 2.86 21.11
CA GLN A 670 21.81 1.59 21.08
C GLN A 670 22.76 1.45 22.28
N GLY A 671 23.46 2.53 22.66
CA GLY A 671 24.27 2.56 23.89
C GLY A 671 23.43 2.40 25.15
N ILE A 672 22.25 3.03 25.23
CA ILE A 672 21.29 2.82 26.33
C ILE A 672 20.83 1.35 26.39
N LEU A 673 20.55 0.71 25.24
CA LEU A 673 20.22 -0.73 25.23
C LEU A 673 21.42 -1.61 25.59
N ALA A 674 22.65 -1.24 25.25
CA ALA A 674 23.86 -1.93 25.70
C ALA A 674 24.07 -1.79 27.23
N CYS A 675 23.77 -0.62 27.81
CA CYS A 675 23.75 -0.42 29.27
C CYS A 675 22.74 -1.34 29.96
N LEU A 676 21.54 -1.51 29.41
CA LEU A 676 20.44 -2.27 30.02
C LEU A 676 20.52 -3.79 29.76
N LEU A 677 20.96 -4.18 28.55
CA LEU A 677 20.95 -5.55 28.04
C LEU A 677 22.35 -5.93 27.51
N PRO A 678 23.35 -6.12 28.39
CA PRO A 678 24.78 -6.31 28.02
C PRO A 678 25.11 -7.65 27.34
N ARG A 679 24.10 -8.41 26.89
CA ARG A 679 24.26 -9.62 26.07
C ARG A 679 23.65 -9.46 24.66
N GLY A 680 23.06 -8.31 24.36
CA GLY A 680 22.29 -8.07 23.13
C GLY A 680 23.10 -7.71 21.88
N LYS A 681 24.42 -7.51 21.99
CA LYS A 681 25.37 -7.27 20.87
C LYS A 681 24.88 -6.16 19.93
N TRP A 682 24.80 -4.95 20.47
CA TRP A 682 24.00 -3.88 19.88
C TRP A 682 24.72 -3.13 18.75
N SER A 683 26.02 -3.33 18.59
CA SER A 683 26.82 -2.73 17.52
C SER A 683 26.69 -3.45 16.16
N PRO A 684 26.93 -2.74 15.04
CA PRO A 684 27.08 -3.36 13.73
C PRO A 684 28.24 -4.36 13.65
N ALA A 685 29.34 -4.12 14.38
CA ALA A 685 30.53 -4.96 14.35
C ALA A 685 30.27 -6.38 14.91
N LEU A 686 29.65 -6.49 16.10
CA LEU A 686 29.31 -7.81 16.65
C LEU A 686 28.19 -8.50 15.87
N GLN A 687 27.27 -7.75 15.26
CA GLN A 687 26.25 -8.31 14.37
C GLN A 687 26.85 -8.89 13.08
N GLU A 688 27.75 -8.17 12.40
CA GLU A 688 28.45 -8.67 11.22
C GLU A 688 29.37 -9.86 11.55
N TRP A 689 30.06 -9.85 12.70
CA TRP A 689 30.78 -11.03 13.20
C TRP A 689 29.85 -12.24 13.39
N GLN A 690 28.68 -12.06 14.01
CA GLN A 690 27.70 -13.15 14.18
C GLN A 690 27.18 -13.69 12.84
N HIS A 691 27.02 -12.82 11.84
CA HIS A 691 26.60 -13.24 10.51
C HIS A 691 27.68 -14.06 9.79
N LEU A 692 28.96 -13.65 9.91
CA LEU A 692 30.11 -14.39 9.38
C LEU A 692 30.29 -15.75 10.09
N ASP A 693 30.27 -15.78 11.42
CA ASP A 693 30.33 -17.03 12.21
C ASP A 693 29.17 -17.98 11.88
N TRP A 694 27.93 -17.48 11.86
CA TRP A 694 26.77 -18.28 11.49
C TRP A 694 26.89 -18.86 10.06
N ALA A 695 27.27 -18.04 9.08
CA ALA A 695 27.40 -18.46 7.68
C ALA A 695 28.48 -19.52 7.50
N ARG A 696 29.64 -19.35 8.15
CA ARG A 696 30.72 -20.35 8.18
C ARG A 696 30.23 -21.69 8.73
N ARG A 697 29.49 -21.67 9.85
CA ARG A 697 28.84 -22.87 10.43
C ARG A 697 27.74 -23.49 9.57
N GLN A 698 27.23 -22.80 8.53
CA GLN A 698 26.30 -23.39 7.56
C GLN A 698 27.02 -23.99 6.34
N GLY A 699 28.35 -23.89 6.21
CA GLY A 699 29.09 -24.31 5.02
C GLY A 699 29.05 -23.28 3.88
N VAL A 700 28.85 -22.00 4.20
CA VAL A 700 29.14 -20.87 3.30
C VAL A 700 30.61 -20.48 3.51
N PRO A 701 31.47 -20.52 2.48
CA PRO A 701 32.81 -19.96 2.59
C PRO A 701 32.69 -18.43 2.73
N VAL A 702 33.28 -17.90 3.78
CA VAL A 702 33.24 -16.48 4.16
C VAL A 702 34.60 -16.11 4.77
N PRO A 703 35.06 -14.86 4.68
CA PRO A 703 36.33 -14.48 5.27
C PRO A 703 36.35 -14.76 6.79
N SER A 704 37.52 -15.08 7.30
CA SER A 704 37.73 -15.25 8.74
C SER A 704 37.62 -13.90 9.45
N ALA A 705 36.94 -13.87 10.59
CA ALA A 705 36.69 -12.66 11.37
C ALA A 705 37.48 -12.76 12.68
N VAL A 706 38.75 -12.33 12.66
CA VAL A 706 39.73 -12.60 13.72
C VAL A 706 39.45 -11.87 15.03
N ALA A 707 38.81 -10.69 14.99
CA ALA A 707 38.46 -9.96 16.21
C ALA A 707 37.21 -9.10 16.00
N ALA A 708 36.40 -8.90 17.04
CA ALA A 708 35.29 -7.95 17.02
C ALA A 708 34.97 -7.45 18.44
N ALA A 709 34.73 -6.16 18.61
CA ALA A 709 34.46 -5.54 19.91
C ALA A 709 33.45 -4.38 19.81
N GLU A 710 32.69 -4.15 20.89
CA GLU A 710 31.91 -2.93 21.10
C GLU A 710 32.30 -2.23 22.42
N TYR A 711 32.48 -0.92 22.32
CA TYR A 711 32.94 -0.03 23.37
C TYR A 711 31.78 0.86 23.79
N LEU A 712 31.42 0.77 25.07
CA LEU A 712 30.34 1.51 25.68
C LEU A 712 30.96 2.53 26.64
N GLU A 713 31.11 3.75 26.15
CA GLU A 713 31.62 4.89 26.90
C GLU A 713 30.59 5.38 27.95
N PRO A 714 31.03 6.16 28.95
CA PRO A 714 30.14 6.83 29.89
C PRO A 714 28.97 7.56 29.22
N CYS A 715 27.84 7.63 29.92
CA CYS A 715 26.58 8.22 29.43
C CYS A 715 26.01 7.58 28.15
N GLY A 716 26.47 6.38 27.76
CA GLY A 716 25.88 5.59 26.68
C GLY A 716 26.25 6.03 25.26
N LYS A 717 27.45 6.59 25.06
CA LYS A 717 28.09 6.65 23.73
C LYS A 717 28.60 5.25 23.38
N LEU A 718 28.32 4.79 22.17
CA LEU A 718 28.66 3.44 21.71
C LEU A 718 29.47 3.54 20.41
N SER A 719 30.61 2.86 20.37
CA SER A 719 31.47 2.69 19.20
C SER A 719 31.84 1.21 19.05
N SER A 720 32.38 0.79 17.91
CA SER A 720 32.70 -0.64 17.69
C SER A 720 33.69 -0.88 16.56
N CYS A 721 34.40 -2.01 16.63
CA CYS A 721 35.38 -2.44 15.63
C CYS A 721 35.17 -3.92 15.25
N LEU A 722 35.27 -4.23 13.96
CA LEU A 722 35.32 -5.59 13.42
C LEU A 722 36.57 -5.74 12.55
N VAL A 723 37.34 -6.79 12.79
CA VAL A 723 38.56 -7.14 12.06
C VAL A 723 38.32 -8.44 11.30
N ILE A 724 38.60 -8.41 9.99
CA ILE A 724 38.34 -9.51 9.05
C ILE A 724 39.62 -9.74 8.24
N GLU A 725 40.02 -10.99 8.01
CA GLU A 725 41.14 -11.32 7.12
C GLU A 725 40.89 -10.86 5.67
N GLU A 726 41.91 -10.35 5.00
CA GLU A 726 41.87 -10.09 3.56
C GLU A 726 41.82 -11.44 2.81
N LEU A 727 40.88 -11.56 1.86
CA LEU A 727 40.80 -12.68 0.92
C LEU A 727 41.96 -12.58 -0.09
N THR A 728 43.17 -12.84 0.40
CA THR A 728 44.43 -12.64 -0.30
C THR A 728 44.53 -13.60 -1.49
N GLY A 729 44.84 -13.08 -2.68
CA GLY A 729 44.82 -13.87 -3.92
C GLY A 729 43.42 -14.23 -4.42
N MET A 730 42.38 -13.46 -4.03
CA MET A 730 41.01 -13.64 -4.52
C MET A 730 40.43 -12.36 -5.12
N LEU A 731 39.88 -12.47 -6.33
CA LEU A 731 39.19 -11.38 -7.03
C LEU A 731 37.68 -11.46 -6.83
N PRO A 732 36.96 -10.32 -6.76
CA PRO A 732 35.51 -10.32 -6.83
C PRO A 732 35.03 -10.78 -8.21
N ALA A 733 33.98 -11.59 -8.27
CA ALA A 733 33.56 -12.30 -9.48
C ALA A 733 33.22 -11.38 -10.67
N HIS A 734 32.90 -10.10 -10.42
CA HIS A 734 32.66 -9.11 -11.47
C HIS A 734 33.92 -8.61 -12.20
N GLU A 735 35.10 -8.85 -11.65
CA GLU A 735 36.41 -8.61 -12.28
C GLU A 735 37.02 -9.93 -12.78
N ALA A 736 36.88 -11.00 -11.99
CA ALA A 736 37.37 -12.33 -12.29
C ALA A 736 36.78 -12.92 -13.59
N ILE A 737 35.48 -12.74 -13.85
CA ILE A 737 34.84 -13.27 -15.08
C ILE A 737 35.31 -12.54 -16.35
N PRO A 738 35.39 -11.19 -16.40
CA PRO A 738 36.06 -10.48 -17.50
C PRO A 738 37.51 -10.92 -17.72
N LEU A 739 38.32 -11.04 -16.65
CA LEU A 739 39.71 -11.51 -16.76
C LEU A 739 39.78 -12.90 -17.40
N ALA A 740 39.01 -13.86 -16.87
CA ALA A 740 38.89 -15.22 -17.40
C ALA A 740 38.46 -15.27 -18.87
N SER A 741 37.61 -14.33 -19.31
CA SER A 741 37.11 -14.27 -20.69
C SER A 741 38.19 -13.87 -21.71
N ARG A 742 39.29 -13.27 -21.23
CA ARG A 742 40.42 -12.80 -22.05
C ARG A 742 41.61 -13.77 -22.02
N THR A 743 41.72 -14.59 -20.97
CA THR A 743 42.83 -15.55 -20.79
C THR A 743 42.48 -17.00 -21.15
N LEU A 744 41.22 -17.43 -21.01
CA LEU A 744 40.81 -18.81 -21.23
C LEU A 744 40.22 -19.04 -22.63
N ASN A 745 40.54 -20.19 -23.24
CA ASN A 745 39.88 -20.60 -24.47
C ASN A 745 38.36 -20.83 -24.27
N ILE A 746 37.60 -20.71 -25.35
CA ILE A 746 36.13 -20.72 -25.34
C ILE A 746 35.50 -22.00 -24.77
N LYS A 747 36.19 -23.15 -24.77
CA LYS A 747 35.71 -24.38 -24.12
C LYS A 747 35.90 -24.29 -22.60
N LYS A 748 37.13 -24.00 -22.14
CA LYS A 748 37.46 -23.86 -20.71
C LYS A 748 36.64 -22.75 -20.04
N PHE A 749 36.50 -21.59 -20.67
CA PHE A 749 35.70 -20.47 -20.14
C PHE A 749 34.21 -20.84 -19.96
N ARG A 750 33.62 -21.60 -20.91
CA ARG A 750 32.23 -22.10 -20.78
C ARG A 750 32.07 -23.12 -19.64
N GLN A 751 33.08 -23.95 -19.38
CA GLN A 751 33.09 -24.89 -18.26
C GLN A 751 33.19 -24.14 -16.92
N MET A 752 34.17 -23.25 -16.79
CA MET A 752 34.36 -22.37 -15.62
C MET A 752 33.06 -21.62 -15.26
N LYS A 753 32.42 -20.94 -16.22
CA LYS A 753 31.16 -20.22 -15.98
C LYS A 753 30.01 -21.11 -15.50
N ARG A 754 29.93 -22.38 -15.93
CA ARG A 754 28.90 -23.32 -15.45
C ARG A 754 29.15 -23.74 -14.01
N GLY A 755 30.40 -24.11 -13.67
CA GLY A 755 30.78 -24.50 -12.31
C GLY A 755 30.57 -23.36 -11.31
N LEU A 756 31.09 -22.17 -11.64
CA LEU A 756 30.91 -20.95 -10.85
C LEU A 756 29.41 -20.59 -10.67
N ALA A 757 28.62 -20.62 -11.74
CA ALA A 757 27.18 -20.35 -11.65
C ALA A 757 26.42 -21.38 -10.79
N ALA A 758 26.87 -22.65 -10.78
CA ALA A 758 26.30 -23.69 -9.93
C ALA A 758 26.65 -23.49 -8.45
N GLU A 759 27.90 -23.14 -8.11
CA GLU A 759 28.29 -22.87 -6.72
C GLU A 759 27.64 -21.60 -6.18
N MET A 760 27.65 -20.50 -6.94
CA MET A 760 26.93 -19.28 -6.57
C MET A 760 25.44 -19.55 -6.31
N ALA A 761 24.81 -20.42 -7.12
CA ALA A 761 23.44 -20.84 -6.93
C ALA A 761 23.25 -21.70 -5.67
N ARG A 762 24.17 -22.64 -5.39
CA ARG A 762 24.17 -23.44 -4.16
C ARG A 762 24.27 -22.55 -2.92
N LEU A 763 25.24 -21.63 -2.87
CA LEU A 763 25.43 -20.70 -1.75
C LEU A 763 24.22 -19.78 -1.55
N SER A 764 23.65 -19.25 -2.64
CA SER A 764 22.43 -18.43 -2.58
C SER A 764 21.24 -19.21 -2.03
N ARG A 765 21.04 -20.48 -2.46
CA ARG A 765 19.97 -21.34 -1.95
C ARG A 765 20.18 -21.73 -0.49
N LEU A 766 21.41 -22.10 -0.11
CA LEU A 766 21.81 -22.51 1.24
C LEU A 766 21.38 -21.50 2.33
N LEU A 767 21.47 -20.20 2.01
CA LEU A 767 20.92 -19.10 2.80
C LEU A 767 19.37 -19.06 2.76
N HIS A 768 18.81 -18.98 1.56
CA HIS A 768 17.37 -18.75 1.34
C HIS A 768 16.48 -19.85 1.94
N ASP A 769 16.90 -21.12 1.89
CA ASP A 769 16.17 -22.27 2.45
C ASP A 769 16.05 -22.18 3.98
N ARG A 770 17.07 -21.63 4.65
CA ARG A 770 17.05 -21.34 6.11
C ARG A 770 16.20 -20.11 6.45
N SER A 771 15.51 -19.55 5.45
CA SER A 771 14.85 -18.23 5.48
C SER A 771 15.79 -17.08 5.82
N CYS A 772 17.09 -17.21 5.52
CA CYS A 772 18.09 -16.16 5.70
C CYS A 772 18.38 -15.48 4.35
N PHE A 773 18.47 -14.16 4.37
CA PHE A 773 18.63 -13.35 3.15
C PHE A 773 19.76 -12.35 3.34
N HIS A 774 20.65 -12.28 2.37
CA HIS A 774 21.82 -11.41 2.35
C HIS A 774 21.41 -9.93 2.27
N LYS A 775 20.29 -9.64 1.58
CA LYS A 775 19.72 -8.32 1.28
C LYS A 775 20.57 -7.41 0.39
N ASP A 776 21.80 -7.83 0.10
CA ASP A 776 22.80 -7.18 -0.76
C ASP A 776 23.54 -8.23 -1.60
N LEU A 777 22.79 -9.20 -2.15
CA LEU A 777 23.33 -10.29 -2.95
C LEU A 777 23.75 -9.78 -4.35
N TYR A 778 24.97 -9.28 -4.46
CA TYR A 778 25.54 -8.75 -5.71
C TYR A 778 26.71 -9.61 -6.22
N LEU A 779 26.97 -9.61 -7.53
CA LEU A 779 28.05 -10.38 -8.15
C LEU A 779 29.43 -10.04 -7.54
N CYS A 780 29.67 -8.77 -7.22
CA CYS A 780 30.89 -8.30 -6.56
C CYS A 780 31.06 -8.78 -5.11
N HIS A 781 30.05 -9.42 -4.50
CA HIS A 781 30.13 -9.98 -3.15
C HIS A 781 30.48 -11.48 -3.14
N PHE A 782 30.67 -12.09 -4.32
CA PHE A 782 31.28 -13.40 -4.48
C PHE A 782 32.75 -13.21 -4.87
N TYR A 783 33.67 -13.89 -4.20
CA TYR A 783 35.12 -13.85 -4.42
C TYR A 783 35.65 -15.22 -4.84
N ILE A 784 36.63 -15.23 -5.73
CA ILE A 784 37.20 -16.43 -6.38
C ILE A 784 38.72 -16.32 -6.34
N ARG A 785 39.45 -17.42 -6.08
CA ARG A 785 40.92 -17.40 -6.15
C ARG A 785 41.40 -17.09 -7.56
N GLU A 786 42.48 -16.33 -7.67
CA GLU A 786 43.15 -16.07 -8.94
C GLU A 786 43.66 -17.38 -9.58
N ASP A 787 44.13 -18.33 -8.76
CA ASP A 787 44.50 -19.68 -9.18
C ASP A 787 43.33 -20.42 -9.87
N ASP A 788 42.12 -20.35 -9.29
CA ASP A 788 40.90 -21.00 -9.80
C ASP A 788 40.35 -20.33 -11.08
N ILE A 789 40.86 -19.15 -11.43
CA ILE A 789 40.57 -18.44 -12.68
C ILE A 789 41.58 -18.80 -13.78
N ALA A 790 42.87 -18.86 -13.45
CA ALA A 790 43.91 -19.33 -14.36
C ALA A 790 43.76 -20.82 -14.69
N HIS A 791 43.41 -21.63 -13.69
CA HIS A 791 43.27 -23.08 -13.78
C HIS A 791 41.89 -23.53 -13.27
N PRO A 792 40.81 -23.35 -14.05
CA PRO A 792 39.45 -23.68 -13.63
C PRO A 792 39.29 -25.12 -13.10
N PRO A 793 38.91 -25.30 -11.82
CA PRO A 793 38.64 -26.61 -11.25
C PRO A 793 37.33 -27.20 -11.78
N GLU A 794 37.20 -28.53 -11.68
CA GLU A 794 35.98 -29.23 -12.09
C GLU A 794 34.83 -29.03 -11.09
N ASP A 795 35.11 -29.18 -9.78
CA ASP A 795 34.18 -28.79 -8.72
C ASP A 795 34.56 -27.44 -8.09
N TRP A 796 33.55 -26.58 -8.00
CA TRP A 796 33.60 -25.23 -7.46
C TRP A 796 33.12 -25.15 -6.00
N ARG A 797 32.56 -26.25 -5.45
CA ARG A 797 32.16 -26.34 -4.04
C ARG A 797 33.25 -25.83 -3.11
N GLY A 798 32.92 -24.83 -2.29
CA GLY A 798 33.82 -24.30 -1.27
C GLY A 798 34.85 -23.27 -1.77
N ARG A 799 35.03 -23.11 -3.08
CA ARG A 799 36.04 -22.21 -3.68
C ARG A 799 35.56 -20.77 -3.86
N VAL A 800 34.26 -20.54 -3.75
CA VAL A 800 33.64 -19.20 -3.87
C VAL A 800 33.33 -18.65 -2.48
N ALA A 801 34.04 -17.59 -2.08
CA ALA A 801 33.80 -16.90 -0.81
C ALA A 801 32.71 -15.83 -0.95
N MET A 802 31.92 -15.62 0.11
CA MET A 802 30.85 -14.62 0.18
C MET A 802 31.19 -13.54 1.21
N ILE A 803 31.09 -12.27 0.84
CA ILE A 803 31.40 -11.12 1.70
C ILE A 803 30.18 -10.26 2.02
N ASP A 804 30.40 -9.18 2.78
CA ASP A 804 29.43 -8.12 3.10
C ASP A 804 28.10 -8.58 3.76
N LEU A 805 28.17 -9.64 4.58
CA LEU A 805 27.04 -10.17 5.34
C LEU A 805 26.52 -9.24 6.46
N HIS A 806 26.95 -7.97 6.52
CA HIS A 806 26.56 -6.99 7.55
C HIS A 806 25.03 -6.77 7.61
N ARG A 807 24.32 -6.96 6.48
CA ARG A 807 22.85 -6.88 6.37
C ARG A 807 22.14 -8.22 6.19
N LEU A 808 22.79 -9.35 6.44
CA LEU A 808 22.15 -10.68 6.53
C LEU A 808 20.96 -10.66 7.52
N GLY A 809 19.95 -11.51 7.34
CA GLY A 809 18.96 -11.73 8.39
C GLY A 809 17.80 -12.65 8.00
N ARG A 810 17.14 -13.18 9.04
CA ARG A 810 16.14 -14.25 8.94
C ARG A 810 14.71 -13.70 8.84
N HIS A 811 13.96 -14.13 7.83
CA HIS A 811 12.65 -13.58 7.47
C HIS A 811 11.60 -14.64 7.10
N PRO A 812 11.24 -15.59 8.00
CA PRO A 812 10.34 -16.71 7.67
C PRO A 812 8.99 -16.24 7.11
N LEU A 813 8.33 -15.29 7.77
CA LEU A 813 7.01 -14.76 7.35
C LEU A 813 7.03 -13.92 6.06
N THR A 814 8.20 -13.61 5.51
CA THR A 814 8.33 -12.79 4.28
C THR A 814 9.38 -13.35 3.30
N ALA A 815 9.73 -14.64 3.42
CA ALA A 815 10.85 -15.27 2.72
C ALA A 815 10.82 -14.99 1.21
N ALA A 816 9.67 -15.23 0.57
CA ALA A 816 9.42 -14.94 -0.85
C ALA A 816 9.80 -13.52 -1.29
N LEU A 817 9.56 -12.50 -0.45
CA LEU A 817 9.81 -11.08 -0.77
C LEU A 817 11.28 -10.67 -0.61
N TRP A 818 12.10 -11.50 0.05
CA TRP A 818 13.54 -11.29 0.17
C TRP A 818 14.30 -12.16 -0.82
N GLN A 819 13.91 -13.44 -0.98
CA GLN A 819 14.35 -14.32 -2.06
C GLN A 819 14.27 -13.62 -3.43
N LEU A 820 13.14 -12.95 -3.70
CA LEU A 820 12.89 -12.10 -4.87
C LEU A 820 13.86 -10.89 -5.00
N LYS A 821 14.26 -10.25 -3.90
CA LYS A 821 15.15 -9.07 -3.95
C LYS A 821 16.57 -9.49 -4.23
N ASP A 822 17.07 -10.45 -3.46
CA ASP A 822 18.44 -10.94 -3.50
C ASP A 822 18.74 -11.53 -4.88
N LEU A 823 17.87 -12.40 -5.41
CA LEU A 823 18.01 -12.94 -6.78
C LEU A 823 17.94 -11.86 -7.86
N ALA A 824 17.16 -10.79 -7.66
CA ALA A 824 17.10 -9.67 -8.61
C ALA A 824 18.28 -8.68 -8.50
N GLN A 825 18.94 -8.59 -7.33
CA GLN A 825 20.20 -7.87 -7.15
C GLN A 825 21.34 -8.60 -7.86
N LEU A 826 21.38 -9.94 -7.77
CA LEU A 826 22.37 -10.76 -8.44
C LEU A 826 22.14 -10.78 -9.96
N ALA A 827 20.90 -10.94 -10.41
CA ALA A 827 20.55 -10.82 -11.83
C ALA A 827 20.97 -9.46 -12.42
N TYR A 828 20.77 -8.35 -11.69
CA TYR A 828 21.18 -7.02 -12.12
C TYR A 828 22.70 -6.82 -12.14
N SER A 829 23.40 -7.20 -11.07
CA SER A 829 24.87 -7.03 -10.98
C SER A 829 25.66 -8.00 -11.84
N SER A 830 25.03 -9.04 -12.38
CA SER A 830 25.61 -9.91 -13.40
C SER A 830 25.57 -9.35 -14.83
N GLU A 831 25.15 -8.09 -15.04
CA GLU A 831 25.31 -7.37 -16.31
C GLU A 831 26.75 -6.86 -16.50
N VAL A 832 27.70 -7.80 -16.65
CA VAL A 832 29.14 -7.54 -16.85
C VAL A 832 29.68 -8.28 -18.09
N GLU A 833 30.86 -7.88 -18.55
CA GLU A 833 31.60 -8.55 -19.62
C GLU A 833 31.79 -10.05 -19.32
N GLY A 834 31.73 -10.87 -20.36
CA GLY A 834 31.82 -12.33 -20.23
C GLY A 834 30.56 -13.05 -19.70
N VAL A 835 29.56 -12.37 -19.11
CA VAL A 835 28.34 -13.02 -18.57
C VAL A 835 27.15 -12.92 -19.54
N GLU A 836 26.74 -14.08 -20.07
CA GLU A 836 25.72 -14.19 -21.11
C GLU A 836 24.34 -14.59 -20.54
N PRO A 837 23.23 -14.39 -21.28
CA PRO A 837 21.91 -14.86 -20.87
C PRO A 837 21.86 -16.36 -20.55
N ARG A 838 22.64 -17.19 -21.27
CA ARG A 838 22.73 -18.65 -21.02
C ARG A 838 23.33 -18.98 -19.65
N ASP A 839 24.24 -18.16 -19.14
CA ASP A 839 24.89 -18.38 -17.85
C ASP A 839 23.93 -18.00 -16.71
N ARG A 840 23.14 -16.93 -16.88
CA ARG A 840 22.04 -16.59 -15.95
C ARG A 840 20.94 -17.67 -15.94
N VAL A 841 20.67 -18.31 -17.08
CA VAL A 841 19.79 -19.50 -17.15
C VAL A 841 20.42 -20.72 -16.48
N ALA A 842 21.74 -20.93 -16.60
CA ALA A 842 22.44 -21.99 -15.89
C ALA A 842 22.38 -21.79 -14.36
N PHE A 843 22.68 -20.58 -13.87
CA PHE A 843 22.47 -20.20 -12.46
C PHE A 843 21.03 -20.48 -12.03
N TRP A 844 20.02 -20.04 -12.80
CA TRP A 844 18.62 -20.25 -12.44
C TRP A 844 18.23 -21.73 -12.39
N ARG A 845 18.72 -22.56 -13.33
CA ARG A 845 18.51 -24.02 -13.31
C ARG A 845 19.14 -24.66 -12.07
N ALA A 846 20.40 -24.32 -11.77
CA ALA A 846 21.11 -24.81 -10.59
C ALA A 846 20.49 -24.32 -9.27
N TYR A 847 19.93 -23.10 -9.25
CA TYR A 847 19.27 -22.50 -8.09
C TYR A 847 17.91 -23.15 -7.81
N ARG A 848 17.09 -23.37 -8.85
CA ARG A 848 15.70 -23.87 -8.74
C ARG A 848 15.60 -25.27 -8.13
N GLN A 849 16.57 -26.13 -8.45
CA GLN A 849 16.57 -27.58 -8.19
C GLN A 849 15.35 -28.35 -8.76
N PRO A 850 15.46 -29.68 -8.94
CA PRO A 850 14.30 -30.56 -9.06
C PRO A 850 13.62 -30.69 -7.68
N GLY A 851 12.30 -30.56 -7.63
CA GLY A 851 11.52 -30.63 -6.38
C GLY A 851 10.68 -29.39 -6.10
N THR A 852 11.12 -28.19 -6.52
CA THR A 852 10.36 -26.96 -6.26
C THR A 852 9.11 -26.86 -7.16
N SER A 853 7.99 -26.46 -6.55
CA SER A 853 6.71 -26.27 -7.25
C SER A 853 6.87 -25.50 -8.57
N THR A 854 6.48 -26.14 -9.67
CA THR A 854 6.63 -25.60 -11.02
C THR A 854 5.93 -24.26 -11.20
N TRP A 855 4.78 -24.03 -10.54
CA TRP A 855 4.09 -22.74 -10.58
C TRP A 855 4.82 -21.68 -9.75
N TRP A 856 5.30 -22.03 -8.55
CA TRP A 856 6.00 -21.09 -7.67
C TRP A 856 7.32 -20.63 -8.29
N SER A 857 8.09 -21.56 -8.86
CA SER A 857 9.35 -21.24 -9.51
C SER A 857 9.17 -20.45 -10.81
N ARG A 858 8.08 -20.66 -11.58
CA ARG A 858 7.72 -19.78 -12.71
C ARG A 858 7.32 -18.38 -12.24
N TRP A 859 6.52 -18.28 -11.16
CA TRP A 859 6.14 -16.99 -10.56
C TRP A 859 7.35 -16.22 -10.03
N LEU A 860 8.25 -16.89 -9.28
CA LEU A 860 9.44 -16.28 -8.72
C LEU A 860 10.37 -15.78 -9.83
N LEU A 861 10.60 -16.56 -10.90
CA LEU A 861 11.39 -16.12 -12.05
C LEU A 861 10.77 -14.87 -12.71
N HIS A 862 9.46 -14.88 -12.98
CA HIS A 862 8.77 -13.74 -13.57
C HIS A 862 8.93 -12.48 -12.69
N MET A 863 8.73 -12.62 -11.38
CA MET A 863 8.87 -11.52 -10.43
C MET A 863 10.32 -11.02 -10.32
N VAL A 864 11.31 -11.92 -10.33
CA VAL A 864 12.75 -11.58 -10.37
C VAL A 864 13.06 -10.78 -11.63
N LEU A 865 12.55 -11.17 -12.80
CA LEU A 865 12.72 -10.43 -14.06
C LEU A 865 12.05 -9.04 -14.01
N VAL A 866 10.84 -8.94 -13.45
CA VAL A 866 10.16 -7.63 -13.24
C VAL A 866 10.94 -6.73 -12.27
N LYS A 867 11.54 -7.30 -11.21
CA LYS A 867 12.34 -6.57 -10.22
C LYS A 867 13.72 -6.18 -10.76
N TRP A 868 14.35 -7.04 -11.56
CA TRP A 868 15.57 -6.77 -12.32
C TRP A 868 15.39 -5.61 -13.31
N ARG A 869 14.35 -5.66 -14.16
CA ARG A 869 13.98 -4.55 -15.07
C ARG A 869 13.83 -3.22 -14.33
N ARG A 870 13.26 -3.23 -13.11
CA ARG A 870 13.14 -2.05 -12.24
C ARG A 870 14.48 -1.55 -11.69
N TYR A 871 15.42 -2.43 -11.30
CA TYR A 871 16.78 -2.02 -10.93
C TYR A 871 17.54 -1.42 -12.12
N ARG A 872 17.45 -2.06 -13.29
CA ARG A 872 18.06 -1.58 -14.55
C ARG A 872 17.58 -0.16 -14.90
N ALA A 873 16.26 0.06 -14.89
CA ALA A 873 15.66 1.36 -15.18
C ALA A 873 15.94 2.44 -14.11
N HIS A 874 16.15 2.07 -12.84
CA HIS A 874 16.52 3.00 -11.77
C HIS A 874 17.98 3.46 -11.90
N ASN A 875 18.90 2.51 -12.08
CA ASN A 875 20.32 2.81 -12.18
C ASN A 875 20.72 3.46 -13.51
N PHE A 876 20.00 3.18 -14.61
CA PHE A 876 20.15 3.95 -15.86
C PHE A 876 19.89 5.44 -15.65
N LYS A 877 18.82 5.81 -14.92
CA LYS A 877 18.53 7.21 -14.58
C LYS A 877 19.62 7.84 -13.71
N HIS A 878 20.15 7.12 -12.73
CA HIS A 878 21.26 7.63 -11.91
C HIS A 878 22.58 7.77 -12.70
N ARG A 879 22.91 6.82 -13.60
CA ARG A 879 24.08 6.95 -14.48
C ARG A 879 23.94 8.15 -15.43
N ALA A 880 22.78 8.34 -16.05
CA ALA A 880 22.52 9.51 -16.90
C ALA A 880 22.60 10.83 -16.12
N ALA A 881 21.97 10.92 -14.94
CA ALA A 881 22.01 12.11 -14.09
C ALA A 881 23.42 12.42 -13.55
N ASN A 882 24.27 11.40 -13.35
CA ASN A 882 25.66 11.59 -12.95
C ASN A 882 26.56 11.96 -14.14
N ALA A 883 26.36 11.38 -15.33
CA ALA A 883 27.12 11.73 -16.54
C ALA A 883 26.91 13.21 -16.94
N VAL A 884 25.67 13.71 -16.84
CA VAL A 884 25.36 15.14 -17.03
C VAL A 884 25.97 16.02 -15.93
N LYS A 885 26.24 15.49 -14.73
CA LYS A 885 26.94 16.22 -13.67
C LYS A 885 28.45 16.22 -13.85
N SER A 886 29.04 15.16 -14.43
CA SER A 886 30.47 15.11 -14.71
C SER A 886 30.84 15.95 -15.93
N SER A 887 30.06 15.94 -17.02
CA SER A 887 30.35 16.83 -18.16
C SER A 887 30.30 18.29 -17.73
N VAL A 888 29.23 18.71 -17.04
CA VAL A 888 29.06 20.06 -16.47
C VAL A 888 30.10 20.43 -15.40
N ALA A 889 30.88 19.46 -14.88
CA ALA A 889 32.04 19.73 -14.04
C ALA A 889 33.33 19.90 -14.87
N GLN A 890 33.52 19.09 -15.92
CA GLN A 890 34.65 19.21 -16.85
C GLN A 890 34.55 20.49 -17.70
N ASP A 891 33.36 20.83 -18.19
CA ASP A 891 33.01 22.11 -18.85
C ASP A 891 33.24 23.34 -17.93
N LYS A 892 33.47 23.12 -16.63
CA LYS A 892 33.77 24.11 -15.58
C LYS A 892 35.21 24.02 -15.02
N GLN A 893 36.04 23.18 -15.64
CA GLN A 893 37.49 23.14 -15.41
C GLN A 893 38.29 23.40 -16.71
N ALA A 894 37.62 23.36 -17.87
CA ALA A 894 38.14 23.80 -19.17
C ALA A 894 37.77 25.26 -19.51
N ALA A 895 37.07 25.96 -18.61
CA ALA A 895 36.65 27.36 -18.68
C ALA A 895 36.64 27.97 -17.27
#